data_AF-A0A9E6JTK9-F1
#
_entry.id   AF-A0A9E6JTK9-F1
#
_cell.length_a   1.000
_cell.length_b   1.000
_cell.length_c   1.000
_cell.angle_alpha   90.00
_cell.angle_beta   90.00
_cell.angle_gamma   90.00
#
_symmetry.space_group_name_H-M   'P 1'
#
loop_
_entity.id
_entity.type
_entity.pdbx_description
1 polymer ?
#
loop_
_entity_poly.entity_id
_entity_poly.type
_entity_poly.pdbx_seq_one_letter_code
_entity_poly.pdbx_strand_id
1 'polypeptide(L)'
;MKKILFALLLVLPFLTFAQDTLVKWTFPAGTSDSIADGGITVNQTMTLCTKGGTGVFTYPAGSLTPSLCASADKWNAGNGTKYWQIKVVSLGYNNLKLSSKQKSSGTGPKDFKAQYMVGYAGTWTDISGGTVLVGNNWTGVLTNVPLPSECNNKDTVYVRWIMTSDISVGGAAVASGGTSRIDEIVVKGTLIDLIPPTVSNAFATSLSNVKVKFNEAVADTTAENVSYYTGLGVISSAVLNATLDTVNLTLTTPLTSGVPATLYIAHVKDTSGNVMAAPQNFQVTYTVTPTDILPPTVLTAYATSLTNVKVKFSETVADTTAENVSYYTGLGVISSAVLNTLLDTVSLTLATPLTSGVAATLTIAHVKDTSGNVMAAPQNFQVTYTTPFVDIIPPTVFTAYAKSLSNIKVVFSEAVADTTAENVSYYTGLGVISSADLNITLDTVSLTLSTPLVFGVADTLYISNIKDTSGNVMNTTPQFRIQYGNLNNQNVVISEIMYNPPESGTDSLEFIELYNNSNTEVALKNFYFSAGVTYTFHNDTIFPHSFYTVAVDSIKFKNFYSQTAHKWTSGGLSNSGEPIVLKDNYGILVDTVDYKTSSPWSTAANGNGSSLMLCDYTLDNNLAASWEASNATNASTYAIVNTKQVYATPDSGCIVFTDLIPPTVLNA
;
A
#
# COMPACT_ATOMS: atom_id res chain seq x y z
N MET A 1 63.50 16.89 -6.94
CA MET A 1 62.56 18.01 -7.19
C MET A 1 61.65 18.15 -5.98
N LYS A 2 61.78 19.24 -5.23
CA LYS A 2 60.91 19.58 -4.09
C LYS A 2 59.51 19.88 -4.63
N LYS A 3 58.48 19.14 -4.22
CA LYS A 3 57.08 19.54 -4.43
C LYS A 3 56.57 20.18 -3.14
N ILE A 4 56.25 21.47 -3.28
CA ILE A 4 55.71 22.37 -2.27
C ILE A 4 54.29 21.90 -1.93
N LEU A 5 54.05 21.63 -0.65
CA LEU A 5 52.73 21.29 -0.12
C LEU A 5 51.93 22.59 0.06
N PHE A 6 50.90 22.78 -0.76
CA PHE A 6 49.94 23.87 -0.61
C PHE A 6 49.01 23.53 0.57
N ALA A 7 49.14 24.24 1.69
CA ALA A 7 48.18 24.19 2.78
C ALA A 7 46.90 24.90 2.33
N LEU A 8 45.91 24.12 1.88
CA LEU A 8 44.56 24.61 1.65
C LEU A 8 43.91 24.84 3.03
N LEU A 9 43.83 26.10 3.46
CA LEU A 9 43.10 26.49 4.66
C LEU A 9 41.60 26.28 4.37
N LEU A 10 41.10 25.09 4.68
CA LEU A 10 39.69 24.74 4.55
C LEU A 10 38.91 25.55 5.60
N VAL A 11 38.20 26.59 5.13
CA VAL A 11 37.26 27.34 5.97
C VAL A 11 36.07 26.42 6.23
N LEU A 12 36.07 25.75 7.37
CA LEU A 12 34.92 25.00 7.89
C LEU A 12 33.74 25.97 8.04
N PRO A 13 32.56 25.68 7.48
CA PRO A 13 31.36 26.44 7.79
C PRO A 13 31.03 26.20 9.26
N PHE A 14 31.16 27.22 10.10
CA PHE A 14 30.65 27.18 11.47
C PHE A 14 29.14 26.93 11.40
N LEU A 15 28.68 25.75 11.82
CA LEU A 15 27.28 25.54 12.13
C LEU A 15 26.91 26.55 13.23
N THR A 16 26.09 27.54 12.89
CA THR A 16 25.51 28.43 13.87
C THR A 16 24.38 27.68 14.56
N PHE A 17 24.63 27.16 15.77
CA PHE A 17 23.55 26.65 16.62
C PHE A 17 22.52 27.75 16.88
N ALA A 18 21.25 27.39 16.85
CA ALA A 18 20.17 28.30 17.24
C ALA A 18 20.42 28.78 18.68
N GLN A 19 20.27 30.09 18.91
CA GLN A 19 20.41 30.68 20.25
C GLN A 19 19.05 31.05 20.81
N ASP A 20 18.79 30.62 22.03
CA ASP A 20 17.61 30.99 22.79
C ASP A 20 17.76 32.40 23.35
N THR A 21 16.63 33.08 23.52
CA THR A 21 16.60 34.37 24.21
C THR A 21 16.51 34.12 25.70
N LEU A 22 17.59 34.42 26.43
CA LEU A 22 17.63 34.29 27.89
C LEU A 22 16.81 35.38 28.56
N VAL A 23 16.91 36.62 28.06
CA VAL A 23 16.11 37.75 28.55
C VAL A 23 16.04 38.85 27.49
N LYS A 24 14.93 39.58 27.47
CA LYS A 24 14.78 40.77 26.62
C LYS A 24 13.99 41.90 27.29
N TRP A 25 14.35 43.13 26.96
CA TRP A 25 13.57 44.35 27.21
C TRP A 25 13.39 45.08 25.88
N THR A 26 12.19 45.00 25.32
CA THR A 26 11.77 45.59 24.04
C THR A 26 10.70 46.68 24.23
N PHE A 27 10.20 46.85 25.46
CA PHE A 27 9.23 47.88 25.86
C PHE A 27 8.05 48.00 24.88
N PRO A 28 7.26 46.93 24.65
CA PRO A 28 6.12 46.96 23.75
C PRO A 28 5.09 48.04 24.15
N ALA A 29 4.28 48.47 23.19
CA ALA A 29 3.23 49.44 23.49
C ALA A 29 2.29 48.93 24.59
N GLY A 30 2.08 49.75 25.63
CA GLY A 30 1.21 49.42 26.76
C GLY A 30 1.91 48.84 27.99
N THR A 31 3.21 48.52 27.93
CA THR A 31 4.00 48.14 29.12
C THR A 31 4.91 49.30 29.54
N SER A 32 4.55 49.97 30.63
CA SER A 32 5.32 51.10 31.19
C SER A 32 6.01 50.67 32.49
N ASP A 33 6.83 49.62 32.40
CA ASP A 33 7.56 49.06 33.52
C ASP A 33 8.98 48.66 33.11
N SER A 34 9.79 48.26 34.09
CA SER A 34 11.19 47.86 33.87
C SER A 34 11.40 46.36 33.86
N ILE A 35 10.33 45.56 33.93
CA ILE A 35 10.38 44.10 33.96
C ILE A 35 10.72 43.59 32.56
N ALA A 36 11.39 42.44 32.47
CA ALA A 36 11.73 41.82 31.21
C ALA A 36 10.46 41.44 30.41
N ASP A 37 10.45 41.75 29.12
CA ASP A 37 9.34 41.45 28.20
C ASP A 37 9.36 40.01 27.67
N GLY A 38 10.36 39.23 28.07
CA GLY A 38 10.43 37.80 27.77
C GLY A 38 11.82 37.21 27.97
N GLY A 39 11.91 35.92 27.69
CA GLY A 39 13.10 35.10 27.90
C GLY A 39 12.77 33.83 28.67
N ILE A 40 13.80 33.13 29.15
CA ILE A 40 13.63 31.93 29.97
C ILE A 40 12.94 32.27 31.30
N THR A 41 12.18 31.32 31.84
CA THR A 41 11.28 31.52 33.00
C THR A 41 11.95 32.25 34.18
N VAL A 42 13.18 31.86 34.54
CA VAL A 42 13.92 32.44 35.67
C VAL A 42 14.29 33.92 35.48
N ASN A 43 14.35 34.39 34.23
CA ASN A 43 14.72 35.78 33.91
C ASN A 43 13.52 36.71 33.67
N GLN A 44 12.30 36.19 33.58
CA GLN A 44 11.11 36.99 33.24
C GLN A 44 10.76 38.03 34.32
N THR A 45 11.23 37.85 35.55
CA THR A 45 11.03 38.81 36.66
C THR A 45 12.19 39.78 36.84
N MET A 46 13.25 39.68 36.00
CA MET A 46 14.39 40.58 36.09
C MET A 46 14.00 41.98 35.64
N THR A 47 14.60 42.99 36.28
CA THR A 47 14.32 44.40 35.98
C THR A 47 15.54 45.11 35.41
N LEU A 48 15.29 46.03 34.49
CA LEU A 48 16.22 47.09 34.13
C LEU A 48 16.23 48.13 35.26
N CYS A 49 17.41 48.60 35.63
CA CYS A 49 17.56 49.71 36.57
C CYS A 49 18.67 50.66 36.12
N THR A 50 18.74 51.83 36.74
CA THR A 50 19.89 52.74 36.66
C THR A 50 20.55 52.90 38.03
N LYS A 51 21.82 53.29 38.03
CA LYS A 51 22.61 53.52 39.23
C LYS A 51 23.39 54.84 39.13
N GLY A 52 23.88 55.32 40.26
CA GLY A 52 24.68 56.55 40.34
C GLY A 52 23.88 57.85 40.50
N GLY A 53 22.59 57.78 40.84
CA GLY A 53 21.76 58.98 41.12
C GLY A 53 21.09 59.62 39.90
N THR A 54 20.78 58.82 38.88
CA THR A 54 19.91 59.22 37.75
C THR A 54 18.46 59.45 38.21
N GLY A 55 17.62 60.01 37.34
CA GLY A 55 16.19 60.17 37.60
C GLY A 55 15.38 58.87 37.51
N VAL A 56 14.08 59.03 37.78
CA VAL A 56 13.04 57.97 37.70
C VAL A 56 12.77 57.63 36.24
N PHE A 57 12.38 56.38 35.97
CA PHE A 57 12.09 55.92 34.62
C PHE A 57 10.87 56.61 34.03
N THR A 58 10.99 56.94 32.76
CA THR A 58 9.90 57.36 31.89
C THR A 58 9.92 56.48 30.63
N TYR A 59 8.78 56.33 29.98
CA TYR A 59 8.62 55.42 28.84
C TYR A 59 8.15 56.15 27.57
N PRO A 60 8.99 56.99 26.95
CA PRO A 60 8.68 57.65 25.69
C PRO A 60 8.79 56.68 24.50
N ALA A 61 8.38 57.13 23.30
CA ALA A 61 8.48 56.34 22.07
C ALA A 61 9.89 55.75 21.82
N GLY A 62 9.90 54.47 21.46
CA GLY A 62 11.07 53.61 21.33
C GLY A 62 11.79 53.66 19.98
N SER A 63 12.55 52.61 19.70
CA SER A 63 13.29 52.42 18.46
C SER A 63 12.46 51.82 17.33
N LEU A 64 11.31 51.23 17.68
CA LEU A 64 10.29 50.75 16.76
C LEU A 64 8.97 51.50 17.03
N THR A 65 8.05 51.46 16.07
CA THR A 65 6.71 52.06 16.21
C THR A 65 5.64 51.03 15.87
N PRO A 66 4.70 50.71 16.77
CA PRO A 66 4.53 51.25 18.13
C PRO A 66 5.36 50.49 19.19
N SER A 67 6.41 51.10 19.75
CA SER A 67 7.06 50.65 20.99
C SER A 67 7.45 51.85 21.88
N LEU A 68 7.74 51.57 23.14
CA LEU A 68 8.31 52.52 24.10
C LEU A 68 9.81 52.25 24.26
N CYS A 69 10.49 52.98 25.15
CA CYS A 69 11.85 52.68 25.59
C CYS A 69 12.05 53.16 27.02
N ALA A 70 13.03 52.63 27.74
CA ALA A 70 13.39 53.18 29.05
C ALA A 70 14.18 54.47 28.88
N SER A 71 13.74 55.53 29.56
CA SER A 71 14.37 56.85 29.55
C SER A 71 14.57 57.39 30.95
N ALA A 72 15.75 57.94 31.24
CA ALA A 72 16.08 58.58 32.51
C ALA A 72 16.87 59.87 32.27
N ASP A 73 16.69 60.87 33.15
CA ASP A 73 17.47 62.11 33.19
C ASP A 73 18.50 62.08 34.34
N LYS A 74 19.07 63.25 34.69
CA LYS A 74 20.11 63.41 35.73
C LYS A 74 21.37 62.60 35.47
N TRP A 75 21.85 62.60 34.23
CA TRP A 75 23.11 61.95 33.84
C TRP A 75 24.35 62.82 34.05
N ASN A 76 24.20 64.11 34.36
CA ASN A 76 25.30 65.06 34.58
C ASN A 76 26.28 64.61 35.68
N ALA A 77 27.58 64.89 35.53
CA ALA A 77 28.63 64.43 36.45
C ALA A 77 28.58 62.90 36.68
N GLY A 78 28.37 62.15 35.59
CA GLY A 78 28.10 60.72 35.57
C GLY A 78 29.25 59.87 35.07
N ASN A 79 30.34 60.48 34.59
CA ASN A 79 31.49 59.75 34.05
C ASN A 79 32.02 58.73 35.06
N GLY A 80 32.00 57.45 34.68
CA GLY A 80 32.48 56.32 35.49
C GLY A 80 31.58 55.95 36.68
N THR A 81 30.44 56.59 36.87
CA THR A 81 29.59 56.41 38.06
C THR A 81 28.12 56.16 37.76
N LYS A 82 27.59 56.66 36.64
CA LYS A 82 26.19 56.47 36.23
C LYS A 82 26.05 55.46 35.11
N TYR A 83 25.08 54.56 35.23
CA TYR A 83 24.92 53.46 34.28
C TYR A 83 23.52 52.85 34.28
N TRP A 84 23.14 52.25 33.15
CA TRP A 84 22.05 51.29 33.04
C TRP A 84 22.54 49.91 33.49
N GLN A 85 21.71 49.09 34.13
CA GLN A 85 22.09 47.75 34.58
C GLN A 85 20.94 46.76 34.46
N ILE A 86 21.27 45.57 33.99
CA ILE A 86 20.40 44.38 34.02
C ILE A 86 21.07 43.25 34.81
N LYS A 87 20.25 42.29 35.24
CA LYS A 87 20.68 40.99 35.78
C LYS A 87 20.18 39.89 34.86
N VAL A 88 21.00 38.87 34.63
CA VAL A 88 20.70 37.69 33.82
C VAL A 88 21.17 36.44 34.54
N VAL A 89 20.33 35.40 34.58
CA VAL A 89 20.71 34.03 34.93
C VAL A 89 21.03 33.30 33.63
N SER A 90 22.20 32.68 33.55
CA SER A 90 22.70 31.96 32.37
C SER A 90 22.94 30.46 32.63
N LEU A 91 22.44 29.93 33.75
CA LEU A 91 22.49 28.51 34.06
C LEU A 91 21.97 27.65 32.91
N GLY A 92 22.75 26.64 32.52
CA GLY A 92 22.43 25.76 31.40
C GLY A 92 22.69 26.36 30.02
N TYR A 93 23.30 27.54 29.91
CA TYR A 93 23.60 28.19 28.63
C TYR A 93 25.07 28.61 28.51
N ASN A 94 25.60 28.55 27.29
CA ASN A 94 26.92 29.06 26.90
C ASN A 94 26.82 29.99 25.68
N ASN A 95 27.98 30.45 25.17
CA ASN A 95 28.08 31.29 23.96
C ASN A 95 27.16 32.51 23.98
N LEU A 96 27.12 33.18 25.14
CA LEU A 96 26.18 34.26 25.37
C LEU A 96 26.46 35.48 24.47
N LYS A 97 25.41 36.16 24.00
CA LYS A 97 25.51 37.35 23.16
C LYS A 97 24.57 38.46 23.63
N LEU A 98 25.08 39.70 23.64
CA LEU A 98 24.38 40.90 24.05
C LEU A 98 24.01 41.76 22.82
N SER A 99 22.76 42.23 22.78
CA SER A 99 22.31 43.28 21.88
C SER A 99 21.59 44.38 22.65
N SER A 100 21.66 45.62 22.17
CA SER A 100 20.95 46.78 22.72
C SER A 100 20.94 47.93 21.73
N LYS A 101 19.94 48.81 21.80
CA LYS A 101 19.94 50.12 21.15
C LYS A 101 19.88 51.23 22.19
N GLN A 102 20.59 52.32 21.94
CA GLN A 102 20.67 53.45 22.83
C GLN A 102 20.66 54.77 22.05
N LYS A 103 20.04 55.79 22.63
CA LYS A 103 20.08 57.20 22.18
C LYS A 103 20.08 58.13 23.38
N SER A 104 20.45 59.39 23.16
CA SER A 104 20.36 60.43 24.18
C SER A 104 19.67 61.68 23.62
N SER A 105 19.23 62.60 24.48
CA SER A 105 18.83 63.95 24.04
C SER A 105 20.06 64.76 23.63
N GLY A 106 19.88 65.90 22.95
CA GLY A 106 21.00 66.78 22.58
C GLY A 106 21.87 67.23 23.76
N THR A 107 21.28 67.41 24.94
CA THR A 107 21.99 67.74 26.20
C THR A 107 22.31 66.52 27.07
N GLY A 108 21.98 65.31 26.61
CA GLY A 108 22.21 64.04 27.30
C GLY A 108 23.57 63.40 26.94
N PRO A 109 24.01 62.38 27.68
CA PRO A 109 25.36 61.80 27.58
C PRO A 109 25.63 61.14 26.22
N LYS A 110 26.87 61.28 25.72
CA LYS A 110 27.30 60.78 24.40
C LYS A 110 28.04 59.43 24.46
N ASP A 111 28.87 59.22 25.47
CA ASP A 111 29.84 58.12 25.47
C ASP A 111 29.50 57.09 26.55
N PHE A 112 29.33 55.84 26.13
CA PHE A 112 29.06 54.70 26.99
C PHE A 112 29.96 53.51 26.63
N LYS A 113 30.08 52.56 27.54
CA LYS A 113 30.57 51.21 27.26
C LYS A 113 29.80 50.16 28.04
N ALA A 114 29.70 48.96 27.48
CA ALA A 114 29.12 47.80 28.14
C ALA A 114 30.19 47.06 28.97
N GLN A 115 29.83 46.72 30.20
CA GLN A 115 30.64 45.92 31.11
C GLN A 115 29.82 44.77 31.68
N TYR A 116 30.49 43.70 32.09
CA TYR A 116 29.87 42.59 32.79
C TYR A 116 30.47 42.40 34.19
N MET A 117 29.74 41.68 35.04
CA MET A 117 30.21 41.20 36.33
C MET A 117 29.54 39.87 36.64
N VAL A 118 30.32 38.88 37.09
CA VAL A 118 29.79 37.57 37.50
C VAL A 118 29.62 37.54 39.02
N GLY A 119 28.47 37.05 39.49
CA GLY A 119 28.13 37.02 40.91
C GLY A 119 27.81 38.40 41.49
N TYR A 120 27.58 38.46 42.79
CA TYR A 120 27.14 39.67 43.51
C TYR A 120 28.30 40.57 43.98
N ALA A 121 29.53 40.03 44.02
CA ALA A 121 30.73 40.74 44.50
C ALA A 121 31.90 40.62 43.49
N GLY A 122 31.60 40.45 42.21
CA GLY A 122 32.61 40.37 41.16
C GLY A 122 33.25 41.74 40.82
N THR A 123 34.22 41.70 39.93
CA THR A 123 34.82 42.91 39.35
C THR A 123 34.10 43.24 38.04
N TRP A 124 33.84 44.54 37.81
CA TRP A 124 33.32 45.01 36.54
C TRP A 124 34.40 45.01 35.46
N THR A 125 34.17 44.27 34.38
CA THR A 125 35.12 44.11 33.28
C THR A 125 34.49 44.57 31.97
N ASP A 126 35.28 45.23 31.11
CA ASP A 126 34.83 45.68 29.79
C ASP A 126 34.47 44.50 28.89
N ILE A 127 33.31 44.58 28.24
CA ILE A 127 32.93 43.64 27.19
C ILE A 127 33.65 44.05 25.91
N SER A 128 34.42 43.12 25.31
CA SER A 128 35.08 43.38 24.02
C SER A 128 34.05 43.70 22.94
N GLY A 129 34.25 44.79 22.19
CA GLY A 129 33.25 45.32 21.25
C GLY A 129 32.05 46.01 21.90
N GLY A 130 32.10 46.26 23.22
CA GLY A 130 31.03 46.89 24.00
C GLY A 130 31.02 48.41 24.01
N THR A 131 31.80 49.12 23.18
CA THR A 131 31.76 50.59 23.10
C THR A 131 30.44 51.05 22.50
N VAL A 132 29.76 52.00 23.15
CA VAL A 132 28.45 52.51 22.73
C VAL A 132 28.50 54.03 22.60
N LEU A 133 28.55 54.51 21.35
CA LEU A 133 28.51 55.95 21.05
C LEU A 133 27.08 56.35 20.65
N VAL A 134 26.45 57.20 21.45
CA VAL A 134 25.06 57.61 21.24
C VAL A 134 24.95 59.01 20.65
N GLY A 135 24.00 59.15 19.73
CA GLY A 135 23.54 60.42 19.17
C GLY A 135 22.12 60.77 19.62
N ASN A 136 21.50 61.72 18.93
CA ASN A 136 20.09 62.08 19.14
C ASN A 136 19.10 61.10 18.49
N ASN A 137 19.63 60.12 17.77
CA ASN A 137 18.94 58.96 17.18
C ASN A 137 19.52 57.66 17.77
N TRP A 138 18.94 56.51 17.44
CA TRP A 138 19.31 55.17 17.93
C TRP A 138 20.64 54.64 17.35
N THR A 139 21.72 55.42 17.48
CA THR A 139 23.04 55.12 16.91
C THR A 139 23.92 54.28 17.82
N GLY A 140 23.65 54.24 19.13
CA GLY A 140 24.38 53.39 20.06
C GLY A 140 23.86 51.97 19.97
N VAL A 141 24.41 51.16 19.07
CA VAL A 141 23.90 49.80 18.80
C VAL A 141 24.96 48.75 19.15
N LEU A 142 24.57 47.79 19.98
CA LEU A 142 25.27 46.51 20.12
C LEU A 142 24.46 45.44 19.40
N THR A 143 25.12 44.67 18.53
CA THR A 143 24.48 43.59 17.77
C THR A 143 25.23 42.30 18.00
N ASN A 144 24.64 41.38 18.75
CA ASN A 144 25.18 40.04 19.02
C ASN A 144 26.63 40.06 19.53
N VAL A 145 26.98 41.05 20.36
CA VAL A 145 28.33 41.17 20.94
C VAL A 145 28.55 40.02 21.92
N PRO A 146 29.59 39.18 21.74
CA PRO A 146 29.84 38.05 22.63
C PRO A 146 30.13 38.50 24.07
N LEU A 147 29.44 37.91 25.03
CA LEU A 147 29.85 38.00 26.43
C LEU A 147 30.99 36.99 26.69
N PRO A 148 31.95 37.29 27.56
CA PRO A 148 33.05 36.37 27.87
C PRO A 148 32.57 35.02 28.42
N SER A 149 33.34 33.95 28.20
CA SER A 149 32.98 32.58 28.60
C SER A 149 32.76 32.41 30.10
N GLU A 150 33.35 33.29 30.92
CA GLU A 150 33.10 33.37 32.37
C GLU A 150 31.63 33.65 32.72
N CYS A 151 30.87 34.26 31.80
CA CYS A 151 29.44 34.50 31.96
C CYS A 151 28.59 33.25 31.70
N ASN A 152 29.15 32.19 31.11
CA ASN A 152 28.41 30.97 30.77
C ASN A 152 28.06 30.17 32.03
N ASN A 153 26.86 29.58 32.06
CA ASN A 153 26.39 28.70 33.13
C ASN A 153 26.49 29.30 34.54
N LYS A 154 25.97 30.53 34.73
CA LYS A 154 26.03 31.24 36.02
C LYS A 154 24.65 31.58 36.57
N ASP A 155 24.51 31.45 37.89
CA ASP A 155 23.31 31.89 38.63
C ASP A 155 23.07 33.40 38.53
N THR A 156 24.11 34.19 38.30
CA THR A 156 24.00 35.65 38.25
C THR A 156 25.13 36.25 37.41
N VAL A 157 24.73 36.93 36.34
CA VAL A 157 25.56 37.81 35.52
C VAL A 157 24.90 39.18 35.52
N TYR A 158 25.64 40.22 35.83
CA TYR A 158 25.21 41.60 35.62
C TYR A 158 25.83 42.15 34.35
N VAL A 159 25.06 42.92 33.60
CA VAL A 159 25.53 43.71 32.47
C VAL A 159 25.15 45.15 32.71
N ARG A 160 26.08 46.08 32.48
CA ARG A 160 25.82 47.52 32.59
C ARG A 160 26.32 48.30 31.40
N TRP A 161 25.64 49.40 31.08
CA TRP A 161 26.07 50.41 30.12
C TRP A 161 26.49 51.65 30.90
N ILE A 162 27.79 51.80 31.11
CA ILE A 162 28.37 52.85 31.93
C ILE A 162 28.80 54.04 31.10
N MET A 163 28.45 55.23 31.58
CA MET A 163 28.85 56.50 31.00
C MET A 163 30.37 56.69 31.15
N THR A 164 31.07 57.07 30.08
CA THR A 164 32.54 57.19 30.03
C THR A 164 33.04 58.61 29.80
N SER A 165 32.15 59.57 29.65
CA SER A 165 32.48 61.00 29.57
C SER A 165 31.31 61.84 30.08
N ASP A 166 31.58 63.07 30.51
CA ASP A 166 30.56 64.09 30.81
C ASP A 166 30.24 64.98 29.58
N ILE A 167 30.48 64.47 28.37
CA ILE A 167 30.22 65.16 27.11
C ILE A 167 28.82 64.78 26.62
N SER A 168 28.02 65.79 26.31
CA SER A 168 26.69 65.63 25.74
C SER A 168 26.73 65.34 24.24
N VAL A 169 25.63 64.82 23.69
CA VAL A 169 25.48 64.60 22.24
C VAL A 169 25.75 65.88 21.44
N GLY A 170 25.35 67.05 21.96
CA GLY A 170 25.59 68.36 21.36
C GLY A 170 27.01 68.92 21.57
N GLY A 171 27.90 68.20 22.25
CA GLY A 171 29.31 68.57 22.45
C GLY A 171 29.59 69.45 23.68
N ALA A 172 28.56 69.89 24.42
CA ALA A 172 28.71 70.61 25.70
C ALA A 172 28.76 69.63 26.90
N ALA A 173 28.85 70.13 28.13
CA ALA A 173 28.67 69.30 29.32
C ALA A 173 27.24 68.71 29.40
N VAL A 174 27.11 67.49 29.93
CA VAL A 174 25.78 66.85 30.14
C VAL A 174 24.95 67.66 31.14
N ALA A 175 23.75 68.08 30.72
CA ALA A 175 22.83 68.84 31.56
C ALA A 175 22.02 67.93 32.49
N SER A 176 21.52 68.47 33.61
CA SER A 176 20.69 67.71 34.55
C SER A 176 19.39 67.17 33.94
N GLY A 177 18.78 67.91 33.02
CA GLY A 177 17.61 67.45 32.24
C GLY A 177 17.95 66.63 30.99
N GLY A 178 19.24 66.37 30.73
CA GLY A 178 19.67 65.56 29.59
C GLY A 178 19.31 64.08 29.82
N THR A 179 18.60 63.48 28.88
CA THR A 179 18.13 62.09 28.96
C THR A 179 19.04 61.13 28.22
N SER A 180 19.24 59.94 28.77
CA SER A 180 19.68 58.74 28.06
C SER A 180 18.47 57.82 27.90
N ARG A 181 18.40 57.07 26.79
CA ARG A 181 17.33 56.11 26.49
C ARG A 181 17.91 54.82 25.96
N ILE A 182 17.39 53.68 26.44
CA ILE A 182 17.82 52.35 26.03
C ILE A 182 16.61 51.49 25.66
N ASP A 183 16.78 50.65 24.66
CA ASP A 183 15.75 49.81 24.05
C ASP A 183 16.37 48.55 23.45
N GLU A 184 15.55 47.57 23.08
CA GLU A 184 15.97 46.35 22.38
C GLU A 184 17.13 45.62 23.07
N ILE A 185 17.12 45.58 24.41
CA ILE A 185 18.12 44.85 25.17
C ILE A 185 17.79 43.37 25.04
N VAL A 186 18.71 42.57 24.50
CA VAL A 186 18.52 41.13 24.34
C VAL A 186 19.80 40.41 24.73
N VAL A 187 19.68 39.42 25.61
CA VAL A 187 20.75 38.45 25.87
C VAL A 187 20.31 37.09 25.34
N LYS A 188 21.13 36.53 24.43
CA LYS A 188 20.93 35.20 23.86
C LYS A 188 22.03 34.24 24.28
N GLY A 189 21.77 32.94 24.19
CA GLY A 189 22.72 31.89 24.54
C GLY A 189 22.35 30.57 23.88
N THR A 190 23.30 29.66 23.79
CA THR A 190 23.07 28.29 23.32
C THR A 190 22.93 27.37 24.53
N LEU A 191 21.93 26.49 24.53
CA LEU A 191 21.79 25.47 25.57
C LEU A 191 23.06 24.62 25.66
N ILE A 192 23.51 24.34 26.89
CA ILE A 192 24.59 23.39 27.14
C ILE A 192 23.99 22.00 26.97
N ASP A 193 24.54 21.24 26.03
CA ASP A 193 24.23 19.83 25.90
C ASP A 193 24.82 19.06 27.09
N LEU A 194 23.97 18.28 27.75
CA LEU A 194 24.33 17.44 28.89
C LEU A 194 24.01 15.98 28.63
N ILE A 195 23.50 15.64 27.44
CA ILE A 195 23.10 14.28 27.09
C ILE A 195 24.31 13.58 26.50
N PRO A 196 24.78 12.46 27.08
CA PRO A 196 25.86 11.68 26.49
C PRO A 196 25.51 11.10 25.12
N PRO A 197 26.50 10.96 24.22
CA PRO A 197 26.28 10.27 22.96
C PRO A 197 26.03 8.78 23.21
N THR A 198 25.27 8.18 22.31
CA THR A 198 24.95 6.75 22.25
C THR A 198 25.12 6.25 20.82
N VAL A 199 25.40 4.96 20.65
CA VAL A 199 25.52 4.38 19.32
C VAL A 199 24.12 4.00 18.85
N SER A 200 23.68 4.60 17.75
CA SER A 200 22.37 4.32 17.15
C SER A 200 22.41 3.07 16.28
N ASN A 201 23.54 2.77 15.65
CA ASN A 201 23.72 1.58 14.83
C ASN A 201 25.22 1.26 14.62
N ALA A 202 25.56 -0.02 14.46
CA ALA A 202 26.88 -0.43 13.97
C ALA A 202 26.75 -1.63 13.03
N PHE A 203 27.40 -1.58 11.87
CA PHE A 203 27.28 -2.62 10.84
C PHE A 203 28.51 -2.67 9.93
N ALA A 204 28.79 -3.85 9.38
CA ALA A 204 29.88 -4.05 8.42
C ALA A 204 29.45 -3.66 6.99
N THR A 205 30.35 -3.00 6.26
CA THR A 205 30.17 -2.62 4.83
C THR A 205 31.07 -3.41 3.89
N SER A 206 32.09 -4.06 4.43
CA SER A 206 32.86 -5.13 3.79
C SER A 206 33.48 -6.01 4.88
N LEU A 207 34.20 -7.06 4.50
CA LEU A 207 34.97 -7.86 5.47
C LEU A 207 36.02 -7.03 6.23
N SER A 208 36.42 -5.86 5.74
CA SER A 208 37.46 -5.02 6.38
C SER A 208 36.97 -3.66 6.86
N ASN A 209 35.69 -3.32 6.66
CA ASN A 209 35.15 -2.00 7.00
C ASN A 209 33.88 -2.11 7.83
N VAL A 210 33.85 -1.43 8.97
CA VAL A 210 32.68 -1.35 9.86
C VAL A 210 32.31 0.11 10.07
N LYS A 211 31.02 0.43 10.00
CA LYS A 211 30.48 1.74 10.31
C LYS A 211 29.84 1.74 11.69
N VAL A 212 30.10 2.78 12.47
CA VAL A 212 29.50 3.04 13.78
C VAL A 212 28.82 4.39 13.70
N LYS A 213 27.50 4.42 13.81
CA LYS A 213 26.68 5.63 13.79
C LYS A 213 26.25 5.98 15.20
N PHE A 214 26.44 7.24 15.60
CA PHE A 214 25.99 7.79 16.87
C PHE A 214 24.61 8.46 16.70
N ASN A 215 23.91 8.71 17.80
CA ASN A 215 22.64 9.45 17.81
C ASN A 215 22.83 10.96 17.57
N GLU A 216 24.07 11.44 17.63
CA GLU A 216 24.44 12.86 17.59
C GLU A 216 25.90 13.03 17.12
N ALA A 217 26.35 14.28 17.02
CA ALA A 217 27.72 14.61 16.62
C ALA A 217 28.73 14.34 17.77
N VAL A 218 29.78 13.57 17.45
CA VAL A 218 30.86 13.20 18.36
C VAL A 218 32.16 13.97 18.11
N ALA A 219 32.96 14.12 19.15
CA ALA A 219 34.25 14.78 19.08
C ALA A 219 35.31 13.86 18.45
N ASP A 220 35.94 14.33 17.37
CA ASP A 220 37.05 13.68 16.65
C ASP A 220 38.16 13.17 17.58
N THR A 221 38.55 13.98 18.57
CA THR A 221 39.60 13.66 19.57
C THR A 221 39.36 12.36 20.34
N THR A 222 38.11 11.89 20.41
CA THR A 222 37.76 10.61 21.06
C THR A 222 37.20 9.59 20.08
N ALA A 223 36.40 10.03 19.10
CA ALA A 223 35.77 9.15 18.12
C ALA A 223 36.77 8.52 17.12
N GLU A 224 37.91 9.17 16.87
CA GLU A 224 38.96 8.63 16.00
C GLU A 224 40.03 7.82 16.77
N ASN A 225 39.84 7.64 18.08
CA ASN A 225 40.73 6.83 18.89
C ASN A 225 40.38 5.34 18.75
N VAL A 226 41.16 4.61 17.96
CA VAL A 226 40.96 3.16 17.72
C VAL A 226 40.91 2.33 19.01
N SER A 227 41.55 2.75 20.10
CA SER A 227 41.54 2.01 21.38
C SER A 227 40.17 1.97 22.06
N TYR A 228 39.22 2.81 21.62
CA TYR A 228 37.85 2.86 22.12
C TYR A 228 36.91 1.89 21.39
N TYR A 229 37.42 1.20 20.38
CA TYR A 229 36.72 0.19 19.59
C TYR A 229 37.45 -1.15 19.75
N THR A 230 36.79 -2.15 20.33
CA THR A 230 37.42 -3.46 20.61
C THR A 230 36.52 -4.63 20.22
N GLY A 231 37.04 -5.86 20.24
CA GLY A 231 36.26 -7.08 19.95
C GLY A 231 36.27 -7.55 18.49
N LEU A 232 36.67 -6.71 17.52
CA LEU A 232 36.75 -7.06 16.09
C LEU A 232 38.18 -7.40 15.60
N GLY A 233 39.11 -7.71 16.51
CA GLY A 233 40.53 -7.84 16.19
C GLY A 233 41.24 -6.48 16.14
N VAL A 234 42.34 -6.39 15.39
CA VAL A 234 43.14 -5.15 15.30
C VAL A 234 42.49 -4.17 14.30
N ILE A 235 42.26 -2.95 14.76
CA ILE A 235 41.69 -1.83 13.99
C ILE A 235 42.83 -0.90 13.61
N SER A 236 43.04 -0.67 12.30
CA SER A 236 44.11 0.19 11.79
C SER A 236 43.75 1.67 11.81
N SER A 237 42.47 2.00 11.66
CA SER A 237 41.98 3.37 11.68
C SER A 237 40.52 3.46 12.10
N ALA A 238 40.18 4.59 12.72
CA ALA A 238 38.83 5.05 12.98
C ALA A 238 38.75 6.47 12.40
N VAL A 239 37.87 6.69 11.42
CA VAL A 239 37.77 7.97 10.72
C VAL A 239 36.35 8.51 10.83
N LEU A 240 36.20 9.68 11.44
CA LEU A 240 34.93 10.34 11.61
C LEU A 240 34.50 11.03 10.30
N ASN A 241 33.22 10.95 9.96
CA ASN A 241 32.69 11.58 8.75
C ASN A 241 32.49 13.10 8.92
N ALA A 242 32.21 13.78 7.81
CA ALA A 242 32.05 15.24 7.80
C ALA A 242 30.83 15.75 8.62
N THR A 243 29.81 14.92 8.83
CA THR A 243 28.66 15.24 9.69
C THR A 243 28.91 14.95 11.17
N LEU A 244 30.10 14.44 11.51
CA LEU A 244 30.56 14.11 12.85
C LEU A 244 29.70 13.05 13.57
N ASP A 245 28.87 12.29 12.87
CA ASP A 245 27.91 11.34 13.47
C ASP A 245 28.23 9.87 13.15
N THR A 246 29.19 9.60 12.26
CA THR A 246 29.54 8.23 11.85
C THR A 246 31.04 8.03 11.77
N VAL A 247 31.54 6.99 12.45
CA VAL A 247 32.93 6.54 12.40
C VAL A 247 33.05 5.33 11.48
N ASN A 248 34.01 5.39 10.55
CA ASN A 248 34.41 4.28 9.70
C ASN A 248 35.65 3.61 10.30
N LEU A 249 35.52 2.36 10.72
CA LEU A 249 36.59 1.53 11.24
C LEU A 249 37.17 0.69 10.10
N THR A 250 38.50 0.67 9.99
CA THR A 250 39.23 -0.23 9.08
C THR A 250 39.90 -1.32 9.90
N LEU A 251 39.65 -2.58 9.57
CA LEU A 251 40.22 -3.75 10.24
C LEU A 251 41.49 -4.21 9.52
N THR A 252 42.54 -4.57 10.25
CA THR A 252 43.72 -5.25 9.66
C THR A 252 43.48 -6.75 9.50
N THR A 253 42.69 -7.34 10.40
CA THR A 253 42.25 -8.72 10.30
C THR A 253 40.80 -8.69 9.83
N PRO A 254 40.50 -9.12 8.58
CA PRO A 254 39.14 -9.11 8.07
C PRO A 254 38.21 -9.98 8.93
N LEU A 255 36.93 -9.60 8.98
CA LEU A 255 35.85 -10.45 9.48
C LEU A 255 35.80 -11.75 8.68
N THR A 256 35.32 -12.81 9.31
CA THR A 256 35.01 -14.06 8.62
C THR A 256 33.62 -13.96 7.98
N SER A 257 33.52 -14.24 6.68
CA SER A 257 32.26 -14.17 5.95
C SER A 257 31.15 -14.96 6.64
N GLY A 258 30.01 -14.31 6.91
CA GLY A 258 28.83 -14.94 7.51
C GLY A 258 28.94 -15.27 9.01
N VAL A 259 30.07 -14.99 9.66
CA VAL A 259 30.27 -15.23 11.10
C VAL A 259 30.10 -13.92 11.87
N PRO A 260 29.13 -13.82 12.80
CA PRO A 260 28.97 -12.63 13.64
C PRO A 260 30.17 -12.39 14.56
N ALA A 261 30.57 -11.13 14.69
CA ALA A 261 31.58 -10.66 15.63
C ALA A 261 31.02 -9.54 16.52
N THR A 262 31.46 -9.47 17.78
CA THR A 262 31.00 -8.45 18.73
C THR A 262 31.94 -7.25 18.74
N LEU A 263 31.43 -6.08 18.38
CA LEU A 263 32.11 -4.79 18.56
C LEU A 263 31.75 -4.20 19.92
N TYR A 264 32.74 -3.71 20.68
CA TYR A 264 32.56 -2.95 21.91
C TYR A 264 33.05 -1.52 21.72
N ILE A 265 32.29 -0.55 22.22
CA ILE A 265 32.52 0.90 22.05
C ILE A 265 32.41 1.58 23.40
N ALA A 266 33.39 2.39 23.78
CA ALA A 266 33.40 3.11 25.06
C ALA A 266 34.11 4.46 24.96
N HIS A 267 33.95 5.33 25.96
CA HIS A 267 34.72 6.57 26.15
C HIS A 267 34.61 7.66 25.07
N VAL A 268 33.84 7.44 24.00
CA VAL A 268 33.56 8.48 22.98
C VAL A 268 32.81 9.64 23.63
N LYS A 269 33.18 10.86 23.25
CA LYS A 269 32.54 12.10 23.70
C LYS A 269 31.74 12.73 22.57
N ASP A 270 30.67 13.42 22.92
CA ASP A 270 30.00 14.34 22.00
C ASP A 270 30.87 15.59 21.74
N THR A 271 30.43 16.48 20.85
CA THR A 271 31.09 17.78 20.62
C THR A 271 31.03 18.74 21.80
N SER A 272 30.16 18.48 22.78
CA SER A 272 30.00 19.24 24.02
C SER A 272 30.86 18.71 25.19
N GLY A 273 31.53 17.57 25.00
CA GLY A 273 32.42 16.92 25.95
C GLY A 273 31.78 15.83 26.84
N ASN A 274 30.48 15.53 26.67
CA ASN A 274 29.82 14.47 27.44
C ASN A 274 30.32 13.10 26.99
N VAL A 275 30.80 12.29 27.92
CA VAL A 275 31.28 10.92 27.65
C VAL A 275 30.10 9.96 27.62
N MET A 276 30.09 9.01 26.68
CA MET A 276 29.15 7.87 26.66
C MET A 276 28.86 7.35 28.08
N ALA A 277 27.58 7.26 28.44
CA ALA A 277 27.14 6.90 29.79
C ALA A 277 27.62 5.51 30.24
N ALA A 278 27.70 4.56 29.30
CA ALA A 278 28.24 3.22 29.52
C ALA A 278 28.80 2.66 28.20
N PRO A 279 29.73 1.69 28.25
CA PRO A 279 30.14 0.93 27.08
C PRO A 279 28.96 0.25 26.40
N GLN A 280 28.93 0.25 25.07
CA GLN A 280 27.91 -0.41 24.25
C GLN A 280 28.54 -1.50 23.40
N ASN A 281 27.76 -2.52 23.03
CA ASN A 281 28.22 -3.57 22.15
C ASN A 281 27.19 -3.91 21.05
N PHE A 282 27.70 -4.32 19.89
CA PHE A 282 26.92 -4.60 18.69
C PHE A 282 27.43 -5.86 17.98
N GLN A 283 26.52 -6.70 17.50
CA GLN A 283 26.86 -7.77 16.58
C GLN A 283 27.04 -7.18 15.18
N VAL A 284 28.18 -7.46 14.54
CA VAL A 284 28.43 -7.12 13.14
C VAL A 284 28.74 -8.38 12.36
N THR A 285 28.11 -8.52 11.20
CA THR A 285 28.32 -9.64 10.27
C THR A 285 28.38 -9.08 8.85
N TYR A 286 29.24 -9.65 8.01
CA TYR A 286 29.26 -9.39 6.58
C TYR A 286 29.38 -10.71 5.84
N THR A 287 28.55 -10.93 4.82
CA THR A 287 28.59 -12.14 4.00
C THR A 287 29.03 -11.73 2.59
N VAL A 288 30.15 -12.27 2.13
CA VAL A 288 30.46 -12.25 0.69
C VAL A 288 29.64 -13.36 0.01
N THR A 289 28.83 -13.00 -0.97
CA THR A 289 28.25 -13.98 -1.89
C THR A 289 29.36 -14.57 -2.75
N PRO A 290 29.48 -15.91 -2.87
CA PRO A 290 30.50 -16.51 -3.73
C PRO A 290 30.31 -16.05 -5.17
N THR A 291 31.42 -15.82 -5.88
CA THR A 291 31.42 -15.57 -7.32
C THR A 291 30.79 -16.78 -8.01
N ASP A 292 29.89 -16.53 -8.96
CA ASP A 292 29.25 -17.60 -9.71
C ASP A 292 30.28 -18.34 -10.57
N ILE A 293 30.32 -19.66 -10.43
CA ILE A 293 31.23 -20.56 -11.17
C ILE A 293 30.46 -21.53 -12.08
N LEU A 294 29.12 -21.50 -12.03
CA LEU A 294 28.30 -22.39 -12.84
C LEU A 294 28.07 -21.75 -14.21
N PRO A 295 28.31 -22.48 -15.31
CA PRO A 295 27.95 -21.98 -16.64
C PRO A 295 26.45 -21.85 -16.84
N PRO A 296 26.00 -20.88 -17.67
CA PRO A 296 24.61 -20.77 -18.05
C PRO A 296 24.17 -21.97 -18.90
N THR A 297 22.92 -22.39 -18.74
CA THR A 297 22.24 -23.39 -19.56
C THR A 297 20.95 -22.83 -20.11
N VAL A 298 20.43 -23.38 -21.21
CA VAL A 298 19.13 -22.97 -21.74
C VAL A 298 18.06 -23.81 -21.07
N LEU A 299 17.09 -23.16 -20.44
CA LEU A 299 15.96 -23.82 -19.80
C LEU A 299 14.86 -24.13 -20.81
N THR A 300 14.53 -23.16 -21.68
CA THR A 300 13.48 -23.31 -22.69
C THR A 300 13.82 -22.50 -23.93
N ALA A 301 13.39 -22.99 -25.08
CA ALA A 301 13.31 -22.20 -26.31
C ALA A 301 11.98 -22.49 -27.00
N TYR A 302 11.22 -21.44 -27.33
CA TYR A 302 9.90 -21.58 -27.94
C TYR A 302 9.57 -20.40 -28.85
N ALA A 303 8.80 -20.67 -29.90
CA ALA A 303 8.34 -19.62 -30.81
C ALA A 303 7.12 -18.90 -30.25
N THR A 304 7.07 -17.58 -30.44
CA THR A 304 5.93 -16.71 -30.08
C THR A 304 5.18 -16.21 -31.31
N SER A 305 5.82 -16.28 -32.48
CA SER A 305 5.22 -16.15 -33.80
C SER A 305 6.03 -16.96 -34.81
N LEU A 306 5.63 -16.97 -36.09
CA LEU A 306 6.45 -17.55 -37.16
C LEU A 306 7.81 -16.86 -37.33
N THR A 307 8.00 -15.66 -36.79
CA THR A 307 9.24 -14.88 -36.95
C THR A 307 9.96 -14.59 -35.63
N ASN A 308 9.40 -14.97 -34.48
CA ASN A 308 9.96 -14.64 -33.17
C ASN A 308 10.12 -15.88 -32.30
N VAL A 309 11.32 -16.07 -31.74
CA VAL A 309 11.66 -17.17 -30.83
C VAL A 309 12.24 -16.60 -29.55
N LYS A 310 11.78 -17.10 -28.40
CA LYS A 310 12.34 -16.77 -27.09
C LYS A 310 13.23 -17.90 -26.60
N VAL A 311 14.38 -17.55 -26.04
CA VAL A 311 15.36 -18.47 -25.44
C VAL A 311 15.61 -18.00 -24.01
N LYS A 312 15.22 -18.81 -23.02
CA LYS A 312 15.40 -18.50 -21.59
C LYS A 312 16.56 -19.31 -21.01
N PHE A 313 17.44 -18.64 -20.27
CA PHE A 313 18.62 -19.22 -19.63
C PHE A 313 18.38 -19.52 -18.14
N SER A 314 19.25 -20.34 -17.54
CA SER A 314 19.21 -20.73 -16.12
C SER A 314 19.58 -19.60 -15.16
N GLU A 315 20.17 -18.52 -15.68
CA GLU A 315 20.75 -17.40 -14.95
C GLU A 315 20.91 -16.19 -15.87
N THR A 316 21.46 -15.09 -15.34
CA THR A 316 21.70 -13.86 -16.10
C THR A 316 22.89 -14.01 -17.06
N VAL A 317 22.67 -13.70 -18.33
CA VAL A 317 23.68 -13.78 -19.41
C VAL A 317 24.23 -12.42 -19.81
N ALA A 318 25.48 -12.40 -20.29
CA ALA A 318 26.14 -11.19 -20.76
C ALA A 318 25.67 -10.82 -22.18
N ASP A 319 25.15 -9.61 -22.32
CA ASP A 319 24.70 -8.99 -23.58
C ASP A 319 25.68 -9.18 -24.74
N THR A 320 26.98 -8.95 -24.50
CA THR A 320 28.07 -9.08 -25.49
C THR A 320 28.15 -10.44 -26.18
N THR A 321 27.64 -11.50 -25.53
CA THR A 321 27.58 -12.85 -26.12
C THR A 321 26.16 -13.29 -26.43
N ALA A 322 25.19 -12.94 -25.59
CA ALA A 322 23.79 -13.32 -25.75
C ALA A 322 23.10 -12.64 -26.94
N GLU A 323 23.56 -11.45 -27.36
CA GLU A 323 23.02 -10.73 -28.52
C GLU A 323 23.78 -11.03 -29.82
N ASN A 324 24.77 -11.92 -29.76
CA ASN A 324 25.49 -12.34 -30.95
C ASN A 324 24.69 -13.39 -31.73
N VAL A 325 24.03 -12.96 -32.81
CA VAL A 325 23.21 -13.84 -33.67
C VAL A 325 23.94 -15.08 -34.19
N SER A 326 25.28 -15.05 -34.34
CA SER A 326 26.06 -16.21 -34.82
C SER A 326 26.07 -17.39 -33.85
N TYR A 327 25.66 -17.17 -32.60
CA TYR A 327 25.55 -18.20 -31.56
C TYR A 327 24.20 -18.93 -31.56
N TYR A 328 23.28 -18.52 -32.43
CA TYR A 328 21.96 -19.11 -32.62
C TYR A 328 21.83 -19.64 -34.05
N THR A 329 21.80 -20.96 -34.22
CA THR A 329 21.82 -21.60 -35.54
C THR A 329 20.70 -22.63 -35.69
N GLY A 330 20.45 -23.11 -36.91
CA GLY A 330 19.46 -24.17 -37.19
C GLY A 330 18.04 -23.71 -37.54
N LEU A 331 17.68 -22.45 -37.27
CA LEU A 331 16.37 -21.86 -37.64
C LEU A 331 16.40 -21.00 -38.92
N GLY A 332 17.47 -21.08 -39.72
CA GLY A 332 17.71 -20.17 -40.84
C GLY A 332 18.42 -18.88 -40.41
N VAL A 333 18.24 -17.79 -41.15
CA VAL A 333 18.90 -16.51 -40.88
C VAL A 333 18.22 -15.81 -39.70
N ILE A 334 18.97 -15.55 -38.63
CA ILE A 334 18.55 -14.73 -37.50
C ILE A 334 18.90 -13.27 -37.82
N SER A 335 17.91 -12.37 -37.85
CA SER A 335 18.11 -10.94 -38.13
C SER A 335 18.52 -10.15 -36.88
N SER A 336 18.06 -10.55 -35.70
CA SER A 336 18.47 -9.95 -34.44
C SER A 336 18.33 -10.92 -33.27
N ALA A 337 19.16 -10.72 -32.25
CA ALA A 337 19.03 -11.32 -30.93
C ALA A 337 19.07 -10.17 -29.91
N VAL A 338 18.01 -10.05 -29.10
CA VAL A 338 17.87 -8.96 -28.13
C VAL A 338 17.66 -9.54 -26.75
N LEU A 339 18.53 -9.18 -25.81
CA LEU A 339 18.43 -9.61 -24.42
C LEU A 339 17.45 -8.71 -23.65
N ASN A 340 16.61 -9.31 -22.81
CA ASN A 340 15.67 -8.54 -21.99
C ASN A 340 16.38 -7.82 -20.83
N THR A 341 15.66 -6.93 -20.15
CA THR A 341 16.21 -6.14 -19.02
C THR A 341 16.51 -6.96 -17.77
N LEU A 342 15.95 -8.18 -17.65
CA LEU A 342 16.28 -9.13 -16.59
C LEU A 342 17.54 -9.95 -16.91
N LEU A 343 18.09 -9.79 -18.12
CA LEU A 343 19.26 -10.48 -18.63
C LEU A 343 19.13 -12.01 -18.67
N ASP A 344 17.92 -12.56 -18.67
CA ASP A 344 17.68 -14.02 -18.59
C ASP A 344 17.04 -14.61 -19.85
N THR A 345 16.54 -13.77 -20.77
CA THR A 345 15.80 -14.21 -21.95
C THR A 345 16.19 -13.43 -23.19
N VAL A 346 16.60 -14.14 -24.23
CA VAL A 346 16.89 -13.58 -25.56
C VAL A 346 15.70 -13.75 -26.48
N SER A 347 15.30 -12.67 -27.16
CA SER A 347 14.31 -12.68 -28.22
C SER A 347 15.02 -12.64 -29.57
N LEU A 348 14.88 -13.72 -30.34
CA LEU A 348 15.40 -13.86 -31.68
C LEU A 348 14.33 -13.43 -32.69
N THR A 349 14.71 -12.61 -33.66
CA THR A 349 13.91 -12.34 -34.86
C THR A 349 14.50 -13.11 -36.04
N LEU A 350 13.64 -13.85 -36.74
CA LEU A 350 13.99 -14.65 -37.90
C LEU A 350 13.78 -13.82 -39.17
N ALA A 351 14.76 -13.81 -40.07
CA ALA A 351 14.59 -13.23 -41.41
C ALA A 351 13.75 -14.14 -42.31
N THR A 352 13.86 -15.45 -42.12
CA THR A 352 13.03 -16.46 -42.79
C THR A 352 12.02 -17.03 -41.78
N PRO A 353 10.70 -16.84 -41.97
CA PRO A 353 9.71 -17.36 -41.05
C PRO A 353 9.78 -18.89 -40.92
N LEU A 354 9.46 -19.41 -39.72
CA LEU A 354 9.15 -20.81 -39.51
C LEU A 354 7.96 -21.23 -40.38
N THR A 355 7.87 -22.52 -40.69
CA THR A 355 6.69 -23.09 -41.33
C THR A 355 5.66 -23.48 -40.26
N SER A 356 4.43 -23.01 -40.40
CA SER A 356 3.35 -23.28 -39.43
C SER A 356 3.17 -24.79 -39.22
N GLY A 357 3.20 -25.23 -37.96
CA GLY A 357 3.03 -26.63 -37.56
C GLY A 357 4.23 -27.55 -37.81
N VAL A 358 5.36 -27.04 -38.31
CA VAL A 358 6.57 -27.83 -38.57
C VAL A 358 7.65 -27.50 -37.55
N ALA A 359 8.16 -28.52 -36.85
CA ALA A 359 9.26 -28.36 -35.90
C ALA A 359 10.59 -28.08 -36.60
N ALA A 360 11.33 -27.09 -36.10
CA ALA A 360 12.69 -26.77 -36.51
C ALA A 360 13.63 -26.86 -35.30
N THR A 361 14.92 -27.18 -35.54
CA THR A 361 15.91 -27.33 -34.47
C THR A 361 16.72 -26.05 -34.30
N LEU A 362 16.69 -25.45 -33.11
CA LEU A 362 17.56 -24.35 -32.70
C LEU A 362 18.76 -24.89 -31.93
N THR A 363 19.97 -24.50 -32.33
CA THR A 363 21.23 -24.79 -31.63
C THR A 363 21.80 -23.50 -31.06
N ILE A 364 22.08 -23.48 -29.75
CA ILE A 364 22.66 -22.33 -29.01
C ILE A 364 24.03 -22.71 -28.44
N ALA A 365 25.04 -21.86 -28.60
CA ALA A 365 26.40 -22.10 -28.10
C ALA A 365 27.10 -20.81 -27.64
N HIS A 366 28.22 -20.93 -26.90
CA HIS A 366 29.15 -19.83 -26.58
C HIS A 366 28.61 -18.64 -25.76
N VAL A 367 27.34 -18.63 -25.36
CA VAL A 367 26.78 -17.60 -24.47
C VAL A 367 27.48 -17.66 -23.11
N LYS A 368 27.77 -16.50 -22.53
CA LYS A 368 28.37 -16.35 -21.21
C LYS A 368 27.38 -15.80 -20.21
N ASP A 369 27.52 -16.16 -18.93
CA ASP A 369 26.86 -15.47 -17.84
C ASP A 369 27.49 -14.09 -17.55
N THR A 370 26.88 -13.31 -16.67
CA THR A 370 27.41 -12.00 -16.22
C THR A 370 28.70 -12.11 -15.39
N SER A 371 29.03 -13.28 -14.87
CA SER A 371 30.27 -13.60 -14.15
C SER A 371 31.39 -14.08 -15.08
N GLY A 372 31.08 -14.31 -16.37
CA GLY A 372 31.99 -14.67 -17.43
C GLY A 372 32.09 -16.16 -17.76
N ASN A 373 31.32 -17.06 -17.13
CA ASN A 373 31.40 -18.49 -17.44
C ASN A 373 30.69 -18.78 -18.76
N VAL A 374 31.31 -19.59 -19.63
CA VAL A 374 30.79 -19.94 -20.97
C VAL A 374 29.95 -21.21 -20.88
N MET A 375 28.80 -21.26 -21.57
CA MET A 375 28.01 -22.48 -21.78
C MET A 375 28.90 -23.71 -22.00
N ALA A 376 28.69 -24.76 -21.21
CA ALA A 376 29.57 -25.94 -21.20
C ALA A 376 29.61 -26.71 -22.54
N ALA A 377 28.49 -26.73 -23.27
CA ALA A 377 28.37 -27.34 -24.60
C ALA A 377 27.19 -26.70 -25.37
N PRO A 378 27.17 -26.80 -26.71
CA PRO A 378 26.00 -26.42 -27.50
C PRO A 378 24.74 -27.18 -27.08
N GLN A 379 23.59 -26.50 -27.03
CA GLN A 379 22.30 -27.10 -26.66
C GLN A 379 21.29 -26.97 -27.80
N ASN A 380 20.50 -28.03 -28.03
CA ASN A 380 19.55 -28.14 -29.13
C ASN A 380 18.09 -28.17 -28.61
N PHE A 381 17.21 -27.39 -29.22
CA PHE A 381 15.78 -27.30 -28.87
C PHE A 381 14.90 -27.42 -30.10
N GLN A 382 13.80 -28.18 -29.99
CA GLN A 382 12.76 -28.19 -31.00
C GLN A 382 11.86 -26.97 -30.82
N VAL A 383 11.71 -26.18 -31.88
CA VAL A 383 10.88 -24.97 -31.90
C VAL A 383 9.81 -25.16 -32.97
N THR A 384 8.55 -25.09 -32.57
CA THR A 384 7.38 -25.16 -33.47
C THR A 384 6.44 -24.02 -33.15
N TYR A 385 5.81 -23.44 -34.17
CA TYR A 385 4.71 -22.49 -34.00
C TYR A 385 3.57 -22.88 -34.93
N THR A 386 2.36 -22.95 -34.40
CA THR A 386 1.14 -23.13 -35.20
C THR A 386 0.37 -21.82 -35.13
N THR A 387 0.09 -21.23 -36.28
CA THR A 387 -0.75 -20.02 -36.35
C THR A 387 -2.14 -20.33 -35.78
N PRO A 388 -2.66 -19.52 -34.84
CA PRO A 388 -3.99 -19.74 -34.29
C PRO A 388 -5.06 -19.68 -35.39
N PHE A 389 -6.11 -20.50 -35.26
CA PHE A 389 -7.26 -20.46 -36.15
C PHE A 389 -7.93 -19.08 -36.08
N VAL A 390 -8.24 -18.49 -37.24
CA VAL A 390 -9.08 -17.30 -37.32
C VAL A 390 -10.52 -17.75 -37.17
N ASP A 391 -11.21 -17.19 -36.18
CA ASP A 391 -12.63 -17.40 -35.99
C ASP A 391 -13.42 -16.67 -37.09
N ILE A 392 -14.24 -17.42 -37.81
CA ILE A 392 -15.05 -16.95 -38.94
C ILE A 392 -16.55 -17.17 -38.70
N ILE A 393 -16.94 -17.65 -37.52
CA ILE A 393 -18.33 -17.96 -37.19
C ILE A 393 -18.92 -16.72 -36.51
N PRO A 394 -20.00 -16.12 -37.04
CA PRO A 394 -20.59 -14.95 -36.39
C PRO A 394 -21.45 -15.31 -35.17
N PRO A 395 -21.58 -14.38 -34.19
CA PRO A 395 -22.33 -14.64 -32.98
C PRO A 395 -23.83 -14.73 -33.24
N THR A 396 -24.52 -15.53 -32.43
CA THR A 396 -25.99 -15.64 -32.39
C THR A 396 -26.52 -15.34 -30.99
N VAL A 397 -27.80 -14.99 -30.86
CA VAL A 397 -28.43 -14.81 -29.54
C VAL A 397 -29.00 -16.14 -29.08
N PHE A 398 -28.49 -16.65 -27.96
CA PHE A 398 -28.94 -17.91 -27.36
C PHE A 398 -30.28 -17.73 -26.62
N THR A 399 -30.43 -16.67 -25.82
CA THR A 399 -31.70 -16.35 -25.14
C THR A 399 -31.79 -14.87 -24.76
N ALA A 400 -33.01 -14.35 -24.58
CA ALA A 400 -33.26 -13.06 -23.96
C ALA A 400 -34.49 -13.12 -23.05
N TYR A 401 -34.41 -12.54 -21.84
CA TYR A 401 -35.48 -12.59 -20.85
C TYR A 401 -35.42 -11.43 -19.84
N ALA A 402 -36.56 -11.06 -19.24
CA ALA A 402 -36.64 -10.01 -18.24
C ALA A 402 -36.27 -10.52 -16.83
N LYS A 403 -35.34 -9.85 -16.14
CA LYS A 403 -35.02 -10.04 -14.71
C LYS A 403 -35.86 -9.17 -13.79
N SER A 404 -36.28 -8.00 -14.27
CA SER A 404 -37.21 -7.08 -13.59
C SER A 404 -38.07 -6.36 -14.64
N LEU A 405 -39.03 -5.54 -14.20
CA LEU A 405 -39.76 -4.63 -15.12
C LEU A 405 -38.80 -3.70 -15.90
N SER A 406 -37.58 -3.46 -15.41
CA SER A 406 -36.62 -2.54 -16.02
C SER A 406 -35.30 -3.18 -16.43
N ASN A 407 -35.12 -4.49 -16.27
CA ASN A 407 -33.85 -5.15 -16.57
C ASN A 407 -34.06 -6.39 -17.44
N ILE A 408 -33.39 -6.43 -18.58
CA ILE A 408 -33.42 -7.56 -19.53
C ILE A 408 -32.01 -8.16 -19.63
N LYS A 409 -31.92 -9.49 -19.68
CA LYS A 409 -30.68 -10.21 -19.99
C LYS A 409 -30.74 -10.76 -21.40
N VAL A 410 -29.65 -10.62 -22.13
CA VAL A 410 -29.44 -11.15 -23.50
C VAL A 410 -28.16 -11.96 -23.48
N VAL A 411 -28.22 -13.25 -23.80
CA VAL A 411 -27.07 -14.18 -23.80
C VAL A 411 -26.74 -14.57 -25.23
N PHE A 412 -25.46 -14.52 -25.60
CA PHE A 412 -24.94 -14.83 -26.93
C PHE A 412 -24.29 -16.22 -26.98
N SER A 413 -24.12 -16.78 -28.18
CA SER A 413 -23.47 -18.08 -28.40
C SER A 413 -21.97 -18.09 -28.15
N GLU A 414 -21.36 -16.92 -28.04
CA GLU A 414 -19.92 -16.68 -27.90
C GLU A 414 -19.64 -15.27 -27.39
N ALA A 415 -18.35 -14.95 -27.19
CA ALA A 415 -17.91 -13.64 -26.74
C ALA A 415 -18.12 -12.55 -27.82
N VAL A 416 -18.85 -11.50 -27.46
CA VAL A 416 -19.17 -10.35 -28.32
C VAL A 416 -18.31 -9.12 -28.02
N ALA A 417 -18.09 -8.28 -29.03
CA ALA A 417 -17.34 -7.05 -28.90
C ALA A 417 -18.19 -5.95 -28.24
N ASP A 418 -17.67 -5.40 -27.15
CA ASP A 418 -18.21 -4.25 -26.39
C ASP A 418 -18.68 -3.09 -27.28
N THR A 419 -17.88 -2.73 -28.29
CA THR A 419 -18.17 -1.65 -29.26
C THR A 419 -19.51 -1.78 -29.98
N THR A 420 -20.03 -3.01 -30.09
CA THR A 420 -21.36 -3.28 -30.67
C THR A 420 -22.37 -3.75 -29.64
N ALA A 421 -21.96 -4.56 -28.66
CA ALA A 421 -22.82 -5.12 -27.64
C ALA A 421 -23.38 -4.08 -26.64
N GLU A 422 -22.64 -3.00 -26.40
CA GLU A 422 -23.08 -1.92 -25.48
C GLU A 422 -23.80 -0.77 -26.22
N ASN A 423 -23.99 -0.90 -27.53
CA ASN A 423 -24.71 0.08 -28.30
C ASN A 423 -26.22 -0.15 -28.21
N VAL A 424 -26.90 0.64 -27.38
CA VAL A 424 -28.36 0.58 -27.17
C VAL A 424 -29.19 0.67 -28.46
N SER A 425 -28.69 1.31 -29.52
CA SER A 425 -29.42 1.44 -30.80
C SER A 425 -29.61 0.12 -31.55
N TYR A 426 -28.84 -0.91 -31.18
CA TYR A 426 -28.94 -2.26 -31.73
C TYR A 426 -29.96 -3.14 -31.03
N TYR A 427 -30.59 -2.64 -29.97
CA TYR A 427 -31.67 -3.27 -29.22
C TYR A 427 -32.93 -2.44 -29.41
N THR A 428 -33.95 -2.98 -30.08
CA THR A 428 -35.17 -2.22 -30.43
C THR A 428 -36.44 -3.02 -30.13
N GLY A 429 -37.61 -2.39 -30.26
CA GLY A 429 -38.92 -3.05 -30.06
C GLY A 429 -39.44 -3.11 -28.62
N LEU A 430 -38.58 -2.84 -27.63
CA LEU A 430 -39.00 -2.59 -26.25
C LEU A 430 -39.22 -1.08 -25.99
N GLY A 431 -39.61 -0.74 -24.77
CA GLY A 431 -39.57 0.64 -24.26
C GLY A 431 -38.16 1.25 -24.31
N VAL A 432 -38.02 2.53 -23.97
CA VAL A 432 -36.74 3.25 -24.10
C VAL A 432 -35.63 2.59 -23.27
N ILE A 433 -34.60 2.06 -23.92
CA ILE A 433 -33.42 1.45 -23.30
C ILE A 433 -32.42 2.57 -22.96
N SER A 434 -32.03 2.67 -21.69
CA SER A 434 -31.07 3.66 -21.18
C SER A 434 -29.62 3.16 -21.15
N SER A 435 -29.41 1.85 -20.98
CA SER A 435 -28.07 1.24 -21.02
C SER A 435 -28.11 -0.17 -21.58
N ALA A 436 -26.97 -0.60 -22.12
CA ALA A 436 -26.67 -1.97 -22.48
C ALA A 436 -25.26 -2.26 -21.94
N ASP A 437 -25.16 -3.13 -20.93
CA ASP A 437 -23.94 -3.36 -20.18
C ASP A 437 -23.46 -4.81 -20.38
N LEU A 438 -22.28 -4.99 -21.00
CA LEU A 438 -21.71 -6.31 -21.28
C LEU A 438 -21.00 -6.87 -20.04
N ASN A 439 -21.16 -8.16 -19.76
CA ASN A 439 -20.50 -8.81 -18.62
C ASN A 439 -19.01 -9.12 -18.89
N ILE A 440 -18.30 -9.50 -17.83
CA ILE A 440 -16.86 -9.78 -17.89
C ILE A 440 -16.47 -11.00 -18.75
N THR A 441 -17.39 -11.97 -18.93
CA THR A 441 -17.18 -13.12 -19.83
C THR A 441 -17.53 -12.80 -21.28
N LEU A 442 -17.99 -11.56 -21.55
CA LEU A 442 -18.33 -11.01 -22.86
C LEU A 442 -19.46 -11.77 -23.59
N ASP A 443 -20.25 -12.57 -22.89
CA ASP A 443 -21.30 -13.41 -23.47
C ASP A 443 -22.72 -12.93 -23.16
N THR A 444 -22.87 -11.95 -22.26
CA THR A 444 -24.18 -11.55 -21.74
C THR A 444 -24.29 -10.03 -21.61
N VAL A 445 -25.30 -9.45 -22.24
CA VAL A 445 -25.67 -8.03 -22.11
C VAL A 445 -26.84 -7.85 -21.16
N SER A 446 -26.75 -6.84 -20.32
CA SER A 446 -27.81 -6.39 -19.41
C SER A 446 -28.39 -5.08 -19.94
N LEU A 447 -29.65 -5.10 -20.38
CA LEU A 447 -30.33 -3.88 -20.82
C LEU A 447 -31.08 -3.26 -19.63
N THR A 448 -30.96 -1.95 -19.49
CA THR A 448 -31.77 -1.18 -18.54
C THR A 448 -32.82 -0.37 -19.29
N LEU A 449 -34.09 -0.50 -18.92
CA LEU A 449 -35.19 0.25 -19.50
C LEU A 449 -35.52 1.47 -18.65
N SER A 450 -35.50 2.65 -19.27
CA SER A 450 -36.02 3.89 -18.69
C SER A 450 -37.55 3.97 -18.75
N THR A 451 -38.17 3.26 -19.70
CA THR A 451 -39.60 2.98 -19.70
C THR A 451 -39.80 1.50 -19.32
N PRO A 452 -40.17 1.18 -18.07
CA PRO A 452 -40.34 -0.20 -17.64
C PRO A 452 -41.37 -0.96 -18.48
N LEU A 453 -41.19 -2.27 -18.61
CA LEU A 453 -42.22 -3.17 -19.11
C LEU A 453 -43.49 -3.04 -18.28
N VAL A 454 -44.62 -3.42 -18.87
CA VAL A 454 -45.87 -3.55 -18.13
C VAL A 454 -45.96 -4.98 -17.55
N PHE A 455 -46.22 -5.09 -16.26
CA PHE A 455 -46.34 -6.38 -15.59
C PHE A 455 -47.38 -7.27 -16.29
N GLY A 456 -47.00 -8.51 -16.63
CA GLY A 456 -47.92 -9.47 -17.25
C GLY A 456 -48.18 -9.26 -18.74
N VAL A 457 -47.56 -8.25 -19.36
CA VAL A 457 -47.70 -7.94 -20.79
C VAL A 457 -46.38 -8.25 -21.50
N ALA A 458 -46.48 -8.93 -22.64
CA ALA A 458 -45.31 -9.25 -23.45
C ALA A 458 -45.06 -8.19 -24.52
N ASP A 459 -43.81 -7.81 -24.68
CA ASP A 459 -43.28 -7.01 -25.79
C ASP A 459 -42.26 -7.83 -26.60
N THR A 460 -41.74 -7.26 -27.70
CA THR A 460 -40.78 -7.95 -28.57
C THR A 460 -39.48 -7.19 -28.66
N LEU A 461 -38.36 -7.83 -28.30
CA LEU A 461 -37.01 -7.30 -28.46
C LEU A 461 -36.41 -7.75 -29.80
N TYR A 462 -35.89 -6.82 -30.58
CA TYR A 462 -35.09 -7.07 -31.79
C TYR A 462 -33.63 -6.72 -31.54
N ILE A 463 -32.70 -7.58 -31.96
CA ILE A 463 -31.25 -7.42 -31.76
C ILE A 463 -30.57 -7.46 -33.12
N SER A 464 -29.63 -6.55 -33.41
CA SER A 464 -28.96 -6.48 -34.71
C SER A 464 -27.50 -6.04 -34.62
N ASN A 465 -26.70 -6.27 -35.67
CA ASN A 465 -25.35 -5.69 -35.83
C ASN A 465 -24.32 -5.97 -34.73
N ILE A 466 -24.56 -6.97 -33.87
CA ILE A 466 -23.61 -7.39 -32.84
C ILE A 466 -22.45 -8.14 -33.52
N LYS A 467 -21.21 -7.82 -33.12
CA LYS A 467 -19.99 -8.48 -33.58
C LYS A 467 -19.41 -9.37 -32.49
N ASP A 468 -18.73 -10.45 -32.88
CA ASP A 468 -17.83 -11.16 -31.98
C ASP A 468 -16.51 -10.39 -31.77
N THR A 469 -15.65 -10.91 -30.89
CA THR A 469 -14.31 -10.34 -30.63
C THR A 469 -13.33 -10.45 -31.81
N SER A 470 -13.62 -11.31 -32.79
CA SER A 470 -12.86 -11.50 -34.03
C SER A 470 -13.37 -10.62 -35.18
N GLY A 471 -14.47 -9.90 -34.98
CA GLY A 471 -15.06 -8.93 -35.89
C GLY A 471 -16.16 -9.47 -36.80
N ASN A 472 -16.59 -10.73 -36.68
CA ASN A 472 -17.68 -11.24 -37.51
C ASN A 472 -19.03 -10.70 -37.02
N VAL A 473 -19.89 -10.28 -37.94
CA VAL A 473 -21.18 -9.62 -37.64
C VAL A 473 -22.30 -10.65 -37.65
N MET A 474 -23.19 -10.60 -36.65
CA MET A 474 -24.41 -11.41 -36.58
C MET A 474 -25.19 -11.37 -37.91
N ASN A 475 -25.48 -12.56 -38.46
CA ASN A 475 -26.09 -12.71 -39.78
C ASN A 475 -27.61 -12.47 -39.82
N THR A 476 -28.26 -12.30 -38.66
CA THR A 476 -29.72 -12.18 -38.56
C THR A 476 -30.12 -11.09 -37.57
N THR A 477 -31.40 -10.71 -37.59
CA THR A 477 -32.01 -9.84 -36.58
C THR A 477 -33.01 -10.66 -35.78
N PRO A 478 -32.57 -11.44 -34.77
CA PRO A 478 -33.48 -12.27 -33.99
C PRO A 478 -34.47 -11.40 -33.20
N GLN A 479 -35.67 -11.96 -33.00
CA GLN A 479 -36.73 -11.35 -32.20
C GLN A 479 -37.07 -12.24 -31.00
N PHE A 480 -37.21 -11.64 -29.82
CA PHE A 480 -37.50 -12.33 -28.58
C PHE A 480 -38.74 -11.74 -27.93
N ARG A 481 -39.69 -12.58 -27.54
CA ARG A 481 -40.84 -12.15 -26.76
C ARG A 481 -40.41 -11.98 -25.30
N ILE A 482 -40.45 -10.75 -24.80
CA ILE A 482 -40.01 -10.36 -23.46
C ILE A 482 -41.23 -10.03 -22.60
N GLN A 483 -41.35 -10.66 -21.45
CA GLN A 483 -42.43 -10.42 -20.49
C GLN A 483 -41.87 -10.49 -19.07
N TYR A 484 -42.27 -9.56 -18.19
CA TYR A 484 -42.00 -9.64 -16.76
C TYR A 484 -43.32 -9.67 -15.99
N GLY A 485 -43.49 -10.65 -15.11
CA GLY A 485 -44.79 -10.92 -14.47
C GLY A 485 -45.71 -11.77 -15.34
N ASN A 486 -46.59 -12.54 -14.69
CA ASN A 486 -47.30 -13.70 -15.25
C ASN A 486 -46.37 -14.75 -15.88
N LEU A 487 -45.44 -15.26 -15.06
CA LEU A 487 -44.84 -16.58 -15.22
C LEU A 487 -45.37 -17.44 -14.07
N ASN A 488 -46.46 -18.19 -14.29
CA ASN A 488 -47.03 -19.12 -13.30
C ASN A 488 -46.10 -20.32 -12.95
N ASN A 489 -44.80 -20.24 -13.25
CA ASN A 489 -43.92 -21.40 -13.23
C ASN A 489 -42.68 -21.26 -12.33
N GLN A 490 -42.43 -20.15 -11.63
CA GLN A 490 -41.35 -20.11 -10.63
C GLN A 490 -41.64 -20.93 -9.35
N ASN A 491 -42.79 -21.63 -9.30
CA ASN A 491 -43.15 -22.49 -8.18
C ASN A 491 -43.09 -23.98 -8.54
N VAL A 492 -42.78 -24.37 -9.79
CA VAL A 492 -42.51 -25.78 -10.10
C VAL A 492 -41.02 -26.01 -9.95
N VAL A 493 -40.63 -26.81 -8.95
CA VAL A 493 -39.23 -27.10 -8.61
C VAL A 493 -38.92 -28.57 -8.84
N ILE A 494 -37.69 -28.89 -9.23
CA ILE A 494 -37.15 -30.26 -9.24
C ILE A 494 -36.91 -30.64 -7.79
N SER A 495 -37.70 -31.59 -7.28
CA SER A 495 -37.74 -31.95 -5.85
C SER A 495 -36.92 -33.20 -5.51
N GLU A 496 -36.78 -34.14 -6.45
CA GLU A 496 -36.07 -35.39 -6.20
C GLU A 496 -35.44 -35.94 -7.49
N ILE A 497 -34.22 -36.50 -7.36
CA ILE A 497 -33.45 -37.05 -8.47
C ILE A 497 -32.83 -38.39 -8.05
N MET A 498 -33.14 -39.47 -8.78
CA MET A 498 -32.39 -40.73 -8.72
C MET A 498 -31.58 -40.87 -9.99
N TYR A 499 -30.34 -40.37 -9.98
CA TYR A 499 -29.49 -40.32 -11.18
C TYR A 499 -28.55 -41.52 -11.33
N ASN A 500 -28.31 -42.28 -10.25
CA ASN A 500 -27.41 -43.44 -10.24
C ASN A 500 -27.96 -44.50 -9.27
N PRO A 501 -29.04 -45.21 -9.64
CA PRO A 501 -29.56 -46.31 -8.83
C PRO A 501 -28.50 -47.44 -8.73
N PRO A 502 -28.54 -48.31 -7.71
CA PRO A 502 -27.54 -49.36 -7.53
C PRO A 502 -27.51 -50.47 -8.58
N GLU A 503 -28.27 -50.35 -9.67
CA GLU A 503 -28.37 -51.38 -10.71
C GLU A 503 -27.02 -51.58 -11.41
N SER A 504 -26.82 -52.75 -12.00
CA SER A 504 -25.63 -53.04 -12.79
C SER A 504 -26.02 -53.05 -14.26
N GLY A 505 -25.42 -52.15 -15.04
CA GLY A 505 -25.70 -52.01 -16.46
C GLY A 505 -26.65 -50.87 -16.77
N THR A 506 -27.94 -51.16 -16.98
CA THR A 506 -28.93 -50.13 -17.33
C THR A 506 -29.62 -49.62 -16.08
N ASP A 507 -29.44 -48.34 -15.79
CA ASP A 507 -30.08 -47.62 -14.69
C ASP A 507 -31.57 -47.44 -15.01
N SER A 508 -32.37 -48.43 -14.65
CA SER A 508 -33.77 -48.55 -15.04
C SER A 508 -34.75 -48.03 -14.00
N LEU A 509 -34.23 -47.62 -12.85
CA LEU A 509 -34.93 -46.94 -11.76
C LEU A 509 -34.68 -45.43 -11.71
N GLU A 510 -34.06 -44.84 -12.74
CA GLU A 510 -33.85 -43.39 -12.78
C GLU A 510 -35.16 -42.62 -12.88
N PHE A 511 -35.25 -41.52 -12.13
CA PHE A 511 -36.38 -40.61 -12.18
C PHE A 511 -36.01 -39.17 -11.82
N ILE A 512 -36.86 -38.25 -12.25
CA ILE A 512 -36.88 -36.84 -11.88
C ILE A 512 -38.28 -36.54 -11.35
N GLU A 513 -38.37 -35.92 -10.19
CA GLU A 513 -39.62 -35.46 -9.62
C GLU A 513 -39.71 -33.93 -9.64
N LEU A 514 -40.91 -33.44 -9.95
CA LEU A 514 -41.28 -32.04 -9.85
C LEU A 514 -42.26 -31.84 -8.70
N TYR A 515 -42.16 -30.71 -8.00
CA TYR A 515 -43.09 -30.28 -6.96
C TYR A 515 -43.67 -28.90 -7.30
N ASN A 516 -44.98 -28.75 -7.15
CA ASN A 516 -45.64 -27.44 -7.28
C ASN A 516 -45.72 -26.75 -5.91
N ASN A 517 -44.76 -25.87 -5.64
CA ASN A 517 -44.66 -25.02 -4.45
C ASN A 517 -45.63 -23.82 -4.44
N SER A 518 -46.70 -23.86 -5.24
CA SER A 518 -47.71 -22.80 -5.28
C SER A 518 -49.04 -23.24 -4.68
N ASN A 519 -49.88 -22.24 -4.40
CA ASN A 519 -51.27 -22.43 -3.98
C ASN A 519 -52.25 -22.64 -5.16
N THR A 520 -51.75 -22.76 -6.40
CA THR A 520 -52.57 -22.89 -7.62
C THR A 520 -52.13 -24.07 -8.46
N GLU A 521 -53.03 -24.69 -9.20
CA GLU A 521 -52.64 -25.75 -10.14
C GLU A 521 -51.76 -25.19 -11.26
N VAL A 522 -50.76 -25.97 -11.70
CA VAL A 522 -49.87 -25.61 -12.80
C VAL A 522 -50.08 -26.58 -13.95
N ALA A 523 -50.59 -26.07 -15.07
CA ALA A 523 -50.71 -26.82 -16.30
C ALA A 523 -49.34 -26.91 -16.99
N LEU A 524 -48.84 -28.13 -17.21
CA LEU A 524 -47.52 -28.38 -17.78
C LEU A 524 -47.54 -28.54 -19.30
N LYS A 525 -48.66 -28.23 -19.96
CA LYS A 525 -48.81 -28.51 -21.39
C LYS A 525 -47.67 -27.90 -22.21
N ASN A 526 -46.93 -28.74 -22.95
CA ASN A 526 -45.75 -28.41 -23.75
C ASN A 526 -44.54 -27.87 -22.96
N PHE A 527 -44.51 -28.02 -21.64
CA PHE A 527 -43.25 -27.90 -20.90
C PHE A 527 -42.32 -28.99 -21.39
N TYR A 528 -41.02 -28.80 -21.23
CA TYR A 528 -40.04 -29.79 -21.67
C TYR A 528 -38.73 -29.68 -20.92
N PHE A 529 -38.03 -30.80 -20.81
CA PHE A 529 -36.63 -30.78 -20.40
C PHE A 529 -35.76 -30.43 -21.60
N SER A 530 -34.93 -29.40 -21.44
CA SER A 530 -33.96 -28.94 -22.44
C SER A 530 -32.54 -29.46 -22.19
N ALA A 531 -32.29 -30.06 -21.01
CA ALA A 531 -31.09 -30.80 -20.65
C ALA A 531 -31.45 -31.90 -19.63
N GLY A 532 -30.59 -32.93 -19.51
CA GLY A 532 -30.83 -34.16 -18.74
C GLY A 532 -31.50 -35.24 -19.58
N VAL A 533 -32.83 -35.16 -19.73
CA VAL A 533 -33.63 -36.15 -20.48
C VAL A 533 -34.46 -35.50 -21.58
N THR A 534 -34.89 -36.29 -22.57
CA THR A 534 -35.87 -35.83 -23.56
C THR A 534 -37.28 -36.16 -23.08
N TYR A 535 -38.04 -35.16 -22.68
CA TYR A 535 -39.47 -35.30 -22.40
C TYR A 535 -40.20 -33.97 -22.62
N THR A 536 -41.37 -34.05 -23.26
CA THR A 536 -42.30 -32.94 -23.39
C THR A 536 -43.61 -33.35 -22.74
N PHE A 537 -44.06 -32.52 -21.80
CA PHE A 537 -45.28 -32.71 -21.05
C PHE A 537 -46.49 -32.48 -21.96
N HIS A 538 -47.53 -33.31 -21.84
CA HIS A 538 -48.64 -33.35 -22.78
C HIS A 538 -49.77 -32.42 -22.35
N ASN A 539 -50.79 -32.93 -21.67
CA ASN A 539 -51.86 -32.11 -21.08
C ASN A 539 -51.92 -32.37 -19.58
N ASP A 540 -50.73 -32.47 -18.98
CA ASP A 540 -50.50 -32.78 -17.58
C ASP A 540 -50.72 -31.54 -16.71
N THR A 541 -51.02 -31.75 -15.43
CA THR A 541 -51.24 -30.69 -14.44
C THR A 541 -50.71 -31.16 -13.09
N ILE A 542 -49.96 -30.29 -12.41
CA ILE A 542 -49.59 -30.51 -11.00
C ILE A 542 -50.51 -29.66 -10.13
N PHE A 543 -51.27 -30.29 -9.25
CA PHE A 543 -52.09 -29.57 -8.27
C PHE A 543 -51.22 -28.80 -7.25
N PRO A 544 -51.77 -27.81 -6.54
CA PRO A 544 -51.06 -27.14 -5.45
C PRO A 544 -50.43 -28.15 -4.49
N HIS A 545 -49.17 -27.93 -4.11
CA HIS A 545 -48.44 -28.75 -3.15
C HIS A 545 -48.41 -30.25 -3.48
N SER A 546 -48.46 -30.60 -4.77
CA SER A 546 -48.44 -31.98 -5.25
C SER A 546 -47.20 -32.24 -6.12
N PHE A 547 -46.92 -33.51 -6.38
CA PHE A 547 -45.75 -33.95 -7.14
C PHE A 547 -46.10 -34.44 -8.55
N TYR A 548 -45.11 -34.48 -9.43
CA TYR A 548 -45.20 -35.11 -10.74
C TYR A 548 -43.86 -35.77 -11.10
N THR A 549 -43.88 -37.08 -11.31
CA THR A 549 -42.65 -37.86 -11.53
C THR A 549 -42.53 -38.33 -12.98
N VAL A 550 -41.34 -38.14 -13.56
CA VAL A 550 -40.94 -38.75 -14.84
C VAL A 550 -39.81 -39.75 -14.59
N ALA A 551 -39.82 -40.88 -15.30
CA ALA A 551 -38.86 -41.96 -15.11
C ALA A 551 -38.41 -42.56 -16.45
N VAL A 552 -37.25 -43.23 -16.44
CA VAL A 552 -36.71 -43.94 -17.61
C VAL A 552 -37.59 -45.11 -18.06
N ASP A 553 -38.18 -45.83 -17.10
CA ASP A 553 -39.11 -46.92 -17.32
C ASP A 553 -40.23 -46.86 -16.28
N SER A 554 -41.39 -46.33 -16.69
CA SER A 554 -42.54 -46.16 -15.80
C SER A 554 -43.10 -47.47 -15.24
N ILE A 555 -42.91 -48.61 -15.92
CA ILE A 555 -43.39 -49.92 -15.45
C ILE A 555 -42.48 -50.42 -14.35
N LYS A 556 -41.16 -50.35 -14.54
CA LYS A 556 -40.18 -50.73 -13.51
C LYS A 556 -40.25 -49.81 -12.30
N PHE A 557 -40.34 -48.50 -12.52
CA PHE A 557 -40.55 -47.52 -11.47
C PHE A 557 -41.77 -47.88 -10.61
N LYS A 558 -42.92 -48.14 -11.24
CA LYS A 558 -44.15 -48.51 -10.52
C LYS A 558 -44.01 -49.80 -9.73
N ASN A 559 -43.38 -50.82 -10.32
CA ASN A 559 -43.19 -52.11 -9.64
C ASN A 559 -42.23 -52.00 -8.44
N PHE A 560 -41.26 -51.07 -8.49
CA PHE A 560 -40.27 -50.91 -7.45
C PHE A 560 -40.71 -49.94 -6.35
N TYR A 561 -41.15 -48.73 -6.73
CA TYR A 561 -41.52 -47.66 -5.81
C TYR A 561 -42.99 -47.70 -5.38
N SER A 562 -43.82 -48.53 -6.01
CA SER A 562 -45.28 -48.56 -5.83
C SER A 562 -46.01 -47.26 -6.20
N GLN A 563 -45.32 -46.29 -6.80
CA GLN A 563 -45.84 -45.01 -7.25
C GLN A 563 -45.95 -44.94 -8.78
N THR A 564 -46.77 -44.03 -9.30
CA THR A 564 -46.89 -43.83 -10.75
C THR A 564 -45.92 -42.77 -11.25
N ALA A 565 -45.24 -43.05 -12.36
CA ALA A 565 -44.44 -42.07 -13.08
C ALA A 565 -44.76 -42.10 -14.57
N HIS A 566 -44.41 -41.02 -15.27
CA HIS A 566 -44.52 -40.91 -16.72
C HIS A 566 -43.18 -41.28 -17.37
N LYS A 567 -43.22 -42.12 -18.40
CA LYS A 567 -41.99 -42.51 -19.10
C LYS A 567 -41.49 -41.35 -19.97
N TRP A 568 -40.23 -40.93 -19.78
CA TRP A 568 -39.63 -39.96 -20.70
C TRP A 568 -39.34 -40.56 -22.08
N THR A 569 -39.18 -39.70 -23.09
CA THR A 569 -39.07 -40.11 -24.50
C THR A 569 -37.76 -40.83 -24.80
N SER A 570 -36.63 -40.28 -24.35
CA SER A 570 -35.29 -40.84 -24.56
C SER A 570 -34.25 -40.18 -23.64
N GLY A 571 -33.06 -40.77 -23.58
CA GLY A 571 -31.98 -40.33 -22.71
C GLY A 571 -31.98 -41.07 -21.38
N GLY A 572 -31.05 -40.69 -20.52
CA GLY A 572 -30.86 -41.19 -19.16
C GLY A 572 -30.00 -40.17 -18.41
N LEU A 573 -29.98 -40.28 -17.09
CA LEU A 573 -29.21 -39.37 -16.26
C LEU A 573 -27.74 -39.80 -16.22
N SER A 574 -26.83 -38.83 -16.17
CA SER A 574 -25.40 -39.06 -16.12
C SER A 574 -24.97 -39.48 -14.72
N ASN A 575 -24.38 -40.67 -14.61
CA ASN A 575 -23.67 -41.15 -13.41
C ASN A 575 -22.42 -40.33 -13.05
N SER A 576 -22.07 -39.31 -13.84
CA SER A 576 -20.93 -38.40 -13.59
C SER A 576 -21.36 -36.97 -13.24
N GLY A 577 -22.67 -36.69 -13.17
CA GLY A 577 -23.21 -35.34 -12.96
C GLY A 577 -23.52 -34.63 -14.28
N GLU A 578 -24.56 -33.81 -14.30
CA GLU A 578 -24.99 -32.99 -15.45
C GLU A 578 -26.07 -31.96 -15.05
N PRO A 579 -26.37 -30.97 -15.92
CA PRO A 579 -27.53 -30.11 -15.74
C PRO A 579 -28.84 -30.77 -16.17
N ILE A 580 -29.88 -30.63 -15.33
CA ILE A 580 -31.28 -30.86 -15.67
C ILE A 580 -31.96 -29.49 -15.78
N VAL A 581 -32.57 -29.21 -16.93
CA VAL A 581 -33.15 -27.87 -17.21
C VAL A 581 -34.59 -28.01 -17.66
N LEU A 582 -35.54 -27.59 -16.84
CA LEU A 582 -36.98 -27.55 -17.15
C LEU A 582 -37.34 -26.20 -17.77
N LYS A 583 -38.04 -26.25 -18.91
CA LYS A 583 -38.58 -25.06 -19.59
C LYS A 583 -40.09 -25.18 -19.77
N ASP A 584 -40.75 -24.04 -19.79
CA ASP A 584 -42.18 -23.97 -20.07
C ASP A 584 -42.46 -24.07 -21.58
N ASN A 585 -43.73 -24.03 -21.93
CA ASN A 585 -44.21 -24.09 -23.31
C ASN A 585 -43.83 -22.88 -24.18
N TYR A 586 -43.25 -21.83 -23.58
CA TYR A 586 -42.72 -20.67 -24.27
C TYR A 586 -41.19 -20.67 -24.33
N GLY A 587 -40.54 -21.74 -23.83
CA GLY A 587 -39.08 -21.87 -23.78
C GLY A 587 -38.42 -21.08 -22.66
N ILE A 588 -39.19 -20.56 -21.70
CA ILE A 588 -38.69 -19.86 -20.52
C ILE A 588 -38.20 -20.87 -19.50
N LEU A 589 -37.06 -20.59 -18.87
CA LEU A 589 -36.53 -21.40 -17.77
C LEU A 589 -37.53 -21.42 -16.61
N VAL A 590 -37.95 -22.62 -16.24
CA VAL A 590 -38.81 -22.90 -15.08
C VAL A 590 -37.92 -23.19 -13.89
N ASP A 591 -37.03 -24.17 -14.04
CA ASP A 591 -36.10 -24.58 -12.98
C ASP A 591 -34.86 -25.28 -13.57
N THR A 592 -33.74 -25.27 -12.83
CA THR A 592 -32.49 -25.92 -13.24
C THR A 592 -31.66 -26.39 -12.05
N VAL A 593 -31.01 -27.55 -12.23
CA VAL A 593 -30.04 -28.09 -11.27
C VAL A 593 -28.87 -28.72 -11.98
N ASP A 594 -27.63 -28.37 -11.61
CA ASP A 594 -26.40 -29.00 -12.09
C ASP A 594 -25.81 -29.93 -11.02
N TYR A 595 -26.39 -31.13 -10.88
CA TYR A 595 -26.04 -32.07 -9.82
C TYR A 595 -24.65 -32.68 -10.03
N LYS A 596 -23.94 -32.96 -8.93
CA LYS A 596 -22.60 -33.58 -8.96
C LYS A 596 -22.56 -34.84 -8.13
N THR A 597 -21.48 -35.61 -8.32
CA THR A 597 -21.32 -36.97 -7.79
C THR A 597 -20.37 -37.05 -6.60
N SER A 598 -19.84 -35.89 -6.17
CA SER A 598 -18.87 -35.74 -5.10
C SER A 598 -19.15 -34.48 -4.27
N SER A 599 -18.55 -34.42 -3.08
CA SER A 599 -18.66 -33.30 -2.15
C SER A 599 -18.50 -31.95 -2.87
N PRO A 600 -19.38 -30.96 -2.64
CA PRO A 600 -20.36 -30.89 -1.55
C PRO A 600 -21.66 -31.69 -1.75
N TRP A 601 -21.89 -32.30 -2.91
CA TRP A 601 -23.04 -33.17 -3.14
C TRP A 601 -22.84 -34.54 -2.46
N SER A 602 -23.94 -35.14 -2.00
CA SER A 602 -23.85 -36.39 -1.25
C SER A 602 -23.45 -37.58 -2.14
N THR A 603 -22.34 -38.23 -1.80
CA THR A 603 -21.88 -39.46 -2.47
C THR A 603 -22.78 -40.67 -2.20
N ALA A 604 -23.70 -40.58 -1.24
CA ALA A 604 -24.70 -41.62 -0.99
C ALA A 604 -25.69 -41.75 -2.15
N ALA A 605 -25.93 -40.68 -2.90
CA ALA A 605 -26.78 -40.73 -4.10
C ALA A 605 -26.05 -41.26 -5.35
N ASN A 606 -24.74 -41.48 -5.26
CA ASN A 606 -23.92 -41.93 -6.37
C ASN A 606 -23.79 -43.46 -6.39
N GLY A 607 -24.85 -44.18 -6.75
CA GLY A 607 -24.83 -45.64 -6.86
C GLY A 607 -24.92 -46.39 -5.53
N ASN A 608 -25.07 -45.67 -4.41
CA ASN A 608 -25.16 -46.27 -3.07
C ASN A 608 -26.60 -46.43 -2.54
N GLY A 609 -27.60 -46.07 -3.36
CA GLY A 609 -29.02 -46.36 -3.11
C GLY A 609 -29.86 -45.18 -2.66
N SER A 610 -29.26 -44.02 -2.36
CA SER A 610 -30.03 -42.81 -2.07
C SER A 610 -30.45 -42.08 -3.34
N SER A 611 -31.61 -41.42 -3.33
CA SER A 611 -31.89 -40.26 -4.19
C SER A 611 -31.33 -38.98 -3.59
N LEU A 612 -31.19 -37.93 -4.42
CA LEU A 612 -31.04 -36.55 -3.97
C LEU A 612 -32.43 -35.95 -3.80
N MET A 613 -32.72 -35.38 -2.64
CA MET A 613 -34.02 -34.78 -2.30
C MET A 613 -33.85 -33.32 -1.84
N LEU A 614 -34.79 -32.47 -2.24
CA LEU A 614 -34.95 -31.10 -1.76
C LEU A 614 -35.99 -31.10 -0.62
N CYS A 615 -35.55 -30.86 0.61
CA CYS A 615 -36.45 -30.84 1.78
C CYS A 615 -37.10 -29.46 2.03
N ASP A 616 -36.52 -28.38 1.49
CA ASP A 616 -37.10 -27.04 1.49
C ASP A 616 -37.19 -26.50 0.06
N TYR A 617 -38.41 -26.49 -0.47
CA TYR A 617 -38.74 -26.11 -1.84
C TYR A 617 -38.60 -24.61 -2.14
N THR A 618 -38.22 -23.80 -1.15
CA THR A 618 -37.94 -22.37 -1.31
C THR A 618 -36.46 -22.06 -1.50
N LEU A 619 -35.58 -23.04 -1.28
CA LEU A 619 -34.14 -22.88 -1.42
C LEU A 619 -33.69 -23.00 -2.88
N ASP A 620 -32.56 -22.36 -3.19
CA ASP A 620 -31.89 -22.49 -4.48
C ASP A 620 -31.37 -23.92 -4.65
N ASN A 621 -32.01 -24.67 -5.53
CA ASN A 621 -31.68 -26.06 -5.83
C ASN A 621 -30.46 -26.21 -6.76
N ASN A 622 -29.83 -25.12 -7.20
CA ASN A 622 -28.52 -25.21 -7.85
C ASN A 622 -27.36 -25.24 -6.83
N LEU A 623 -27.66 -25.06 -5.53
CA LEU A 623 -26.69 -25.20 -4.44
C LEU A 623 -26.75 -26.59 -3.82
N ALA A 624 -25.60 -27.26 -3.74
CA ALA A 624 -25.49 -28.58 -3.11
C ALA A 624 -26.03 -28.63 -1.67
N ALA A 625 -25.92 -27.52 -0.93
CA ALA A 625 -26.37 -27.41 0.46
C ALA A 625 -27.91 -27.48 0.61
N SER A 626 -28.67 -27.27 -0.46
CA SER A 626 -30.12 -27.40 -0.48
C SER A 626 -30.57 -28.86 -0.63
N TRP A 627 -29.66 -29.76 -1.03
CA TRP A 627 -29.97 -31.15 -1.29
C TRP A 627 -29.51 -32.07 -0.17
N GLU A 628 -30.38 -33.02 0.18
CA GLU A 628 -30.06 -34.10 1.11
C GLU A 628 -30.11 -35.44 0.39
N ALA A 629 -29.26 -36.39 0.80
CA ALA A 629 -29.44 -37.77 0.39
C ALA A 629 -30.54 -38.44 1.22
N SER A 630 -31.48 -39.09 0.54
CA SER A 630 -32.47 -39.94 1.17
C SER A 630 -31.81 -41.05 1.98
N ASN A 631 -32.34 -41.36 3.16
CA ASN A 631 -31.86 -42.41 4.04
C ASN A 631 -32.99 -42.98 4.90
N ALA A 632 -32.68 -43.94 5.78
CA ALA A 632 -33.66 -44.63 6.62
C ALA A 632 -34.47 -43.72 7.57
N THR A 633 -34.05 -42.47 7.79
CA THR A 633 -34.71 -41.52 8.69
C THR A 633 -35.55 -40.48 7.97
N ASN A 634 -35.19 -40.06 6.77
CA ASN A 634 -35.89 -38.99 6.04
C ASN A 634 -36.62 -39.47 4.76
N ALA A 635 -36.62 -40.77 4.47
CA ALA A 635 -37.20 -41.33 3.25
C ALA A 635 -37.83 -42.73 3.42
N SER A 636 -38.62 -43.14 2.43
CA SER A 636 -39.14 -44.50 2.35
C SER A 636 -38.03 -45.50 2.01
N THR A 637 -38.11 -46.68 2.59
CA THR A 637 -37.14 -47.77 2.38
C THR A 637 -37.69 -48.78 1.37
N TYR A 638 -36.99 -48.95 0.24
CA TYR A 638 -37.36 -49.85 -0.86
C TYR A 638 -36.41 -51.05 -0.94
N ALA A 639 -36.69 -52.03 -1.80
CA ALA A 639 -35.91 -53.28 -1.87
C ALA A 639 -34.40 -53.07 -2.10
N ILE A 640 -33.59 -54.02 -1.62
CA ILE A 640 -32.13 -54.02 -1.83
C ILE A 640 -31.82 -54.35 -3.30
N VAL A 641 -31.01 -53.51 -3.94
CA VAL A 641 -30.48 -53.71 -5.31
C VAL A 641 -28.96 -53.81 -5.22
N ASN A 642 -28.38 -54.88 -5.76
CA ASN A 642 -26.92 -55.13 -5.76
C ASN A 642 -26.23 -54.82 -4.42
N THR A 643 -26.78 -55.35 -3.32
CA THR A 643 -26.30 -55.18 -1.93
C THR A 643 -26.48 -53.79 -1.31
N LYS A 644 -27.13 -52.86 -2.00
CA LYS A 644 -27.42 -51.52 -1.51
C LYS A 644 -28.91 -51.36 -1.23
N GLN A 645 -29.26 -50.87 -0.04
CA GLN A 645 -30.63 -50.50 0.29
C GLN A 645 -31.01 -49.25 -0.50
N VAL A 646 -32.17 -49.25 -1.18
CA VAL A 646 -32.66 -48.06 -1.89
C VAL A 646 -33.56 -47.22 -0.99
N TYR A 647 -33.31 -45.92 -0.94
CA TYR A 647 -34.12 -44.92 -0.26
C TYR A 647 -34.58 -43.86 -1.27
N ALA A 648 -35.84 -43.44 -1.18
CA ALA A 648 -36.43 -42.39 -2.02
C ALA A 648 -37.76 -41.91 -1.43
N THR A 649 -38.31 -40.80 -1.92
CA THR A 649 -39.61 -40.24 -1.48
C THR A 649 -40.59 -39.89 -2.61
N PRO A 650 -40.68 -40.70 -3.69
CA PRO A 650 -41.53 -40.32 -4.81
C PRO A 650 -42.97 -40.09 -4.36
N ASP A 651 -43.53 -38.94 -4.76
CA ASP A 651 -44.88 -38.46 -4.49
C ASP A 651 -45.22 -38.25 -2.99
N SER A 652 -44.18 -38.12 -2.15
CA SER A 652 -44.35 -37.93 -0.70
C SER A 652 -43.48 -36.81 -0.11
N GLY A 653 -42.36 -36.49 -0.75
CA GLY A 653 -41.41 -35.49 -0.26
C GLY A 653 -40.64 -35.94 0.99
N CYS A 654 -39.73 -35.07 1.44
CA CYS A 654 -38.82 -35.34 2.55
C CYS A 654 -39.57 -35.52 3.89
N ILE A 655 -39.27 -36.60 4.62
CA ILE A 655 -39.83 -36.84 5.96
C ILE A 655 -39.06 -35.97 6.96
N VAL A 656 -39.59 -34.78 7.25
CA VAL A 656 -39.07 -33.91 8.31
C VAL A 656 -39.70 -34.27 9.65
N PHE A 657 -38.90 -34.81 10.58
CA PHE A 657 -39.31 -34.86 11.98
C PHE A 657 -39.28 -33.43 12.52
N THR A 658 -40.42 -32.91 12.95
CA THR A 658 -40.45 -31.66 13.73
C THR A 658 -39.63 -31.89 15.01
N ASP A 659 -38.51 -31.19 15.12
CA ASP A 659 -37.72 -31.16 16.35
C ASP A 659 -38.60 -30.57 17.47
N LEU A 660 -39.10 -31.44 18.35
CA LEU A 660 -39.86 -31.06 19.55
C LEU A 660 -38.94 -30.74 20.73
N ILE A 661 -37.61 -30.71 20.52
CA ILE A 661 -36.64 -30.41 21.58
C ILE A 661 -36.15 -28.97 21.37
N PRO A 662 -36.59 -28.00 22.20
CA PRO A 662 -36.07 -26.64 22.10
C PRO A 662 -34.55 -26.63 22.35
N PRO A 663 -33.77 -25.82 21.60
CA PRO A 663 -32.32 -25.82 21.68
C PRO A 663 -31.83 -25.46 23.09
N THR A 664 -31.07 -26.35 23.70
CA THR A 664 -30.41 -26.12 24.99
C THR A 664 -29.20 -25.20 24.77
N VAL A 665 -29.20 -24.02 25.37
CA VAL A 665 -28.05 -23.09 25.34
C VAL A 665 -26.89 -23.73 26.10
N LEU A 666 -25.76 -24.01 25.43
CA LEU A 666 -24.49 -24.27 26.11
C LEU A 666 -23.89 -22.90 26.48
N ASN A 667 -23.75 -22.66 27.78
CA ASN A 667 -23.23 -21.39 28.33
C ASN A 667 -21.79 -21.10 27.87
N ALA A 668 -21.54 -19.79 27.70
CA ALA A 668 -20.24 -19.15 27.48
C ALA A 668 -19.31 -19.22 28.70
#